data_AF-A0A158FJ11-F1
#
_entry.id   AF-A0A158FJ11-F1
#
_cell.length_a   1.000
_cell.length_b   1.000
_cell.length_c   1.000
_cell.angle_alpha   90.00
_cell.angle_beta   90.00
_cell.angle_gamma   90.00
#
_symmetry.space_group_name_H-M   'P 1'
#
loop_
_entity.id
_entity.type
_entity.pdbx_description
1 polymer ?
#
loop_
_entity_poly.entity_id
_entity_poly.type
_entity_poly.pdbx_seq_one_letter_code
_entity_poly.pdbx_strand_id
1 'polypeptide(L)'
;MQQTDGTSSIGLHKAVLNEIDDLLRQLKPDATAPRVASTMKQVVDLVAPIHDDLAKRIEALQRHARWDTFTIAFYGETNAGKSTIIETLRILLQERTKTEARSAFRVKEAEFGISEASLAARAESIEVSRATLDAQREQVAERKAQLDADRDALQQELNGLRLAIEAKKRAASLWQKLVWLFSKLPEQLEFARTGQQQRELVVAHEVERARLDAQLDNAQTALQSLEAQQAKAHAMLDSLVPFADGQIIGTGRSDYTLDAHGYEFDANGQRFELLDVPGIEGKEARVIDSILGAVKAAHAVFYVTGKPSAPQTGDKDGQGTLEKIREHLGDQTEVWSIFNKRITNPIQLEKGDLLNQGERASLAVLDETMREHLGNNYQRYIALSAQPAFLAAADCLVPGSDAARGREKFLAKASPADVLARSGFQSFLDWLSRGMVTDSDARIRASNVHKVRSAVRTAAGTIALIQRDKVAPLAADVQRDWAHVSEQLELAVSALGPALQTHADAAIRTFETRVREQIYERIKDGIDNDDVKDALSAAMRREQAKLESALPTLMERELARFQRDVSDTLERFQRRIEELQDAYRSIDTPTLGSFELNMKFDSGVNYISLIAALAGGLMMIWNPAGWVSLAIGGVTLVVSIAKAVWGFFDSDYKKSQQRKAANENIGRVVGRMEDAMKSSCDKAMESVKTRIDEIAAEVERSVNQVAQINSTLIRVSANLAQLSTTISETEAV
;
A
#
# COMPACT_ATOMS: atom_id res chain seq x y z
N MET A 1 8.30 -9.93 -42.62
CA MET A 1 7.76 -9.14 -41.49
C MET A 1 7.18 -10.12 -40.48
N GLN A 2 8.02 -10.54 -39.54
CA GLN A 2 7.58 -11.36 -38.41
C GLN A 2 6.75 -10.48 -37.48
N GLN A 3 5.55 -10.95 -37.15
CA GLN A 3 4.80 -10.46 -36.00
C GLN A 3 5.68 -10.63 -34.77
N THR A 4 6.10 -9.52 -34.17
CA THR A 4 6.56 -9.51 -32.79
C THR A 4 5.33 -9.74 -31.94
N ASP A 5 5.14 -11.00 -31.52
CA ASP A 5 4.23 -11.34 -30.45
C ASP A 5 4.48 -10.39 -29.26
N GLY A 6 3.39 -9.81 -28.77
CA GLY A 6 3.42 -8.73 -27.81
C GLY A 6 4.29 -9.02 -26.60
N THR A 7 5.13 -8.04 -26.28
CA THR A 7 5.55 -7.74 -24.91
C THR A 7 4.31 -7.43 -24.09
N SER A 8 3.56 -8.47 -23.71
CA SER A 8 2.51 -8.35 -22.70
C SER A 8 3.16 -7.87 -21.39
N SER A 9 2.49 -6.98 -20.65
CA SER A 9 2.97 -6.46 -19.36
C SER A 9 3.19 -7.54 -18.29
N ILE A 10 2.66 -8.75 -18.50
CA ILE A 10 2.99 -9.96 -17.75
C ILE A 10 4.51 -10.24 -17.82
N GLY A 11 5.15 -9.87 -18.93
CA GLY A 11 6.59 -9.89 -19.12
C GLY A 11 7.32 -8.85 -18.27
N LEU A 12 6.77 -7.65 -18.06
CA LEU A 12 7.40 -6.58 -17.27
C LEU A 12 7.52 -6.98 -15.80
N HIS A 13 6.43 -7.44 -15.18
CA HIS A 13 6.43 -7.88 -13.79
C HIS A 13 7.37 -9.07 -13.58
N LYS A 14 7.34 -10.04 -14.50
CA LYS A 14 8.20 -11.20 -14.44
C LYS A 14 9.66 -10.83 -14.67
N ALA A 15 9.95 -9.88 -15.57
CA ALA A 15 11.29 -9.36 -15.78
C ALA A 15 11.81 -8.63 -14.54
N VAL A 16 10.99 -7.81 -13.90
CA VAL A 16 11.35 -7.13 -12.64
C VAL A 16 11.60 -8.14 -11.54
N LEU A 17 10.69 -9.10 -11.32
CA LEU A 17 10.89 -10.17 -10.34
C LEU A 17 12.13 -11.01 -10.64
N ASN A 18 12.36 -11.39 -11.90
CA ASN A 18 13.54 -12.15 -12.30
C ASN A 18 14.83 -11.36 -12.11
N GLU A 19 14.86 -10.07 -12.44
CA GLU A 19 16.04 -9.22 -12.28
C GLU A 19 16.37 -9.03 -10.79
N ILE A 20 15.34 -8.88 -9.95
CA ILE A 20 15.53 -8.79 -8.49
C ILE A 20 15.96 -10.15 -7.91
N ASP A 21 15.37 -11.26 -8.36
CA ASP A 21 15.78 -12.62 -8.00
C ASP A 21 17.23 -12.88 -8.43
N ASP A 22 17.63 -12.42 -9.62
CA ASP A 22 18.98 -12.57 -10.13
C ASP A 22 19.96 -11.66 -9.38
N LEU A 23 19.56 -10.45 -8.96
CA LEU A 23 20.32 -9.64 -8.02
C LEU A 23 20.53 -10.38 -6.70
N LEU A 24 19.49 -11.01 -6.14
CA LEU A 24 19.62 -11.84 -4.93
C LEU A 24 20.47 -13.10 -5.13
N ARG A 25 20.45 -13.70 -6.33
CA ARG A 25 21.30 -14.86 -6.67
C ARG A 25 22.75 -14.47 -6.88
N GLN A 26 23.03 -13.31 -7.48
CA GLN A 26 24.38 -12.75 -7.60
C GLN A 26 24.97 -12.42 -6.22
N LEU A 27 24.12 -12.21 -5.22
CA LEU A 27 24.50 -12.07 -3.82
C LEU A 27 24.69 -13.40 -3.09
N LYS A 28 24.28 -14.54 -3.66
CA LYS A 28 24.54 -15.86 -3.06
C LYS A 28 25.99 -16.29 -3.35
N PRO A 29 26.75 -16.72 -2.33
CA PRO A 29 28.18 -16.97 -2.44
C PRO A 29 28.49 -18.24 -3.24
N ASP A 30 29.65 -18.24 -3.91
CA ASP A 30 30.35 -19.47 -4.29
C ASP A 30 30.76 -20.22 -3.01
N ALA A 31 30.40 -21.50 -2.90
CA ALA A 31 30.54 -22.33 -1.70
C ALA A 31 32.00 -22.64 -1.28
N THR A 32 32.99 -22.02 -1.92
CA THR A 32 34.41 -22.31 -1.75
C THR A 32 35.07 -21.53 -0.61
N ALA A 33 34.41 -20.49 -0.05
CA ALA A 33 34.93 -19.69 1.06
C ALA A 33 33.87 -19.48 2.18
N PRO A 34 33.94 -20.20 3.32
CA PRO A 34 32.94 -20.15 4.40
C PRO A 34 32.68 -18.74 4.97
N ARG A 35 33.69 -17.86 4.95
CA ARG A 35 33.58 -16.48 5.44
C ARG A 35 32.96 -15.51 4.42
N VAL A 36 33.22 -15.68 3.12
CA VAL A 36 32.50 -14.94 2.06
C VAL A 36 31.01 -15.29 2.12
N ALA A 37 30.71 -16.54 2.46
CA ALA A 37 29.34 -16.99 2.63
C ALA A 37 28.61 -16.35 3.83
N SER A 38 29.30 -16.03 4.92
CA SER A 38 28.68 -15.32 6.06
C SER A 38 28.43 -13.84 5.76
N THR A 39 29.38 -13.15 5.13
CA THR A 39 29.23 -11.76 4.68
C THR A 39 28.05 -11.63 3.72
N MET A 40 27.96 -12.52 2.73
CA MET A 40 26.86 -12.52 1.77
C MET A 40 25.53 -12.90 2.38
N LYS A 41 25.51 -13.81 3.36
CA LYS A 41 24.30 -14.09 4.14
C LYS A 41 23.77 -12.85 4.85
N GLN A 42 24.65 -12.02 5.44
CA GLN A 42 24.22 -10.78 6.10
C GLN A 42 23.61 -9.77 5.12
N VAL A 43 24.18 -9.64 3.90
CA VAL A 43 23.58 -8.82 2.84
C VAL A 43 22.21 -9.38 2.44
N VAL A 44 22.09 -10.69 2.29
CA VAL A 44 20.81 -11.35 1.96
C VAL A 44 19.78 -11.13 3.06
N ASP A 45 20.14 -11.28 4.33
CA ASP A 45 19.24 -11.05 5.48
C ASP A 45 18.76 -9.58 5.55
N LEU A 46 19.59 -8.63 5.10
CA LEU A 46 19.22 -7.20 4.98
C LEU A 46 18.27 -6.90 3.83
N VAL A 47 18.47 -7.55 2.68
CA VAL A 47 17.72 -7.26 1.45
C VAL A 47 16.45 -8.11 1.34
N ALA A 48 16.40 -9.30 1.94
CA ALA A 48 15.28 -10.24 1.81
C ALA A 48 13.92 -9.67 2.24
N PRO A 49 13.76 -8.92 3.36
CA PRO A 49 12.48 -8.33 3.71
C PRO A 49 12.00 -7.27 2.71
N ILE A 50 12.94 -6.48 2.16
CA ILE A 50 12.67 -5.47 1.14
C ILE A 50 12.26 -6.16 -0.16
N HIS A 51 12.93 -7.25 -0.50
CA HIS A 51 12.57 -8.11 -1.62
C HIS A 51 11.15 -8.68 -1.45
N ASP A 52 10.83 -9.26 -0.30
CA ASP A 52 9.53 -9.90 -0.07
C ASP A 52 8.38 -8.89 -0.11
N ASP A 53 8.59 -7.66 0.40
CA ASP A 53 7.62 -6.57 0.27
C ASP A 53 7.45 -6.14 -1.19
N LEU A 54 8.56 -5.97 -1.93
CA LEU A 54 8.52 -5.64 -3.35
C LEU A 54 7.83 -6.73 -4.16
N ALA A 55 8.15 -8.01 -3.93
CA ALA A 55 7.53 -9.15 -4.59
C ALA A 55 6.02 -9.18 -4.33
N LYS A 56 5.58 -9.01 -3.07
CA LYS A 56 4.15 -8.91 -2.72
C LYS A 56 3.47 -7.75 -3.45
N ARG A 57 4.12 -6.59 -3.56
CA ARG A 57 3.57 -5.43 -4.29
C ARG A 57 3.46 -5.72 -5.78
N ILE A 58 4.48 -6.31 -6.41
CA ILE A 58 4.46 -6.66 -7.83
C ILE A 58 3.42 -7.76 -8.10
N GLU A 59 3.31 -8.78 -7.25
CA GLU A 59 2.27 -9.80 -7.36
C GLU A 59 0.87 -9.23 -7.18
N ALA A 60 0.67 -8.30 -6.24
CA ALA A 60 -0.61 -7.61 -6.07
C ALA A 60 -0.97 -6.79 -7.32
N LEU A 61 0.01 -6.07 -7.89
CA LEU A 61 -0.16 -5.38 -9.17
C LEU A 61 -0.50 -6.37 -10.30
N GLN A 62 0.16 -7.53 -10.36
CA GLN A 62 -0.15 -8.54 -11.36
C GLN A 62 -1.57 -9.13 -11.20
N ARG A 63 -2.01 -9.37 -9.97
CA ARG A 63 -3.32 -9.97 -9.67
C ARG A 63 -4.48 -9.00 -9.84
N HIS A 64 -4.27 -7.71 -9.55
CA HIS A 64 -5.35 -6.73 -9.48
C HIS A 64 -5.33 -5.68 -10.60
N ALA A 65 -4.20 -5.44 -11.28
CA ALA A 65 -4.19 -4.50 -12.40
C ALA A 65 -5.00 -5.05 -13.58
N ARG A 66 -5.84 -4.18 -14.14
CA ARG A 66 -6.58 -4.42 -15.38
C ARG A 66 -5.68 -3.99 -16.54
N TRP A 67 -5.42 -4.88 -17.50
CA TRP A 67 -4.38 -4.67 -18.53
C TRP A 67 -4.92 -4.39 -19.92
N ASP A 68 -6.17 -4.77 -20.14
CA ASP A 68 -6.88 -4.73 -21.40
C ASP A 68 -8.06 -3.75 -21.38
N THR A 69 -8.43 -3.27 -20.18
CA THR A 69 -9.60 -2.43 -19.97
C THR A 69 -9.21 -1.23 -19.12
N PHE A 70 -9.49 -0.02 -19.61
CA PHE A 70 -9.22 1.20 -18.85
C PHE A 70 -10.25 1.34 -17.72
N THR A 71 -9.83 0.98 -16.50
CA THR A 71 -10.71 1.04 -15.33
C THR A 71 -10.64 2.39 -14.60
N ILE A 72 -11.80 2.97 -14.30
CA ILE A 72 -11.97 4.20 -13.53
C ILE A 72 -12.81 3.92 -12.29
N ALA A 73 -12.32 4.22 -11.10
CA ALA A 73 -13.07 4.01 -9.86
C ALA A 73 -13.81 5.29 -9.42
N PHE A 74 -15.08 5.14 -9.06
CA PHE A 74 -15.88 6.16 -8.38
C PHE A 74 -15.81 5.95 -6.88
N TYR A 75 -15.03 6.81 -6.23
CA TYR A 75 -14.71 6.78 -4.81
C TYR A 75 -15.27 8.04 -4.12
N GLY A 76 -15.51 8.04 -2.81
CA GLY A 76 -15.88 9.28 -2.09
C GLY A 76 -17.03 9.15 -1.09
N GLU A 77 -17.53 10.28 -0.59
CA GLU A 77 -18.43 10.37 0.56
C GLU A 77 -19.72 9.56 0.36
N THR A 78 -20.28 9.07 1.47
CA THR A 78 -21.60 8.43 1.46
C THR A 78 -22.65 9.47 1.06
N ASN A 79 -23.58 9.10 0.18
CA ASN A 79 -24.62 10.02 -0.32
C ASN A 79 -24.09 11.25 -1.11
N ALA A 80 -22.87 11.19 -1.65
CA ALA A 80 -22.35 12.21 -2.57
C ALA A 80 -22.99 12.16 -3.99
N GLY A 81 -23.76 11.11 -4.30
CA GLY A 81 -24.41 10.90 -5.59
C GLY A 81 -23.57 10.15 -6.63
N LYS A 82 -22.61 9.32 -6.19
CA LYS A 82 -21.80 8.43 -7.04
C LYS A 82 -22.66 7.57 -7.97
N SER A 83 -23.59 6.80 -7.41
CA SER A 83 -24.47 5.92 -8.16
C SER A 83 -25.43 6.68 -9.09
N THR A 84 -25.76 7.94 -8.79
CA THR A 84 -26.52 8.82 -9.71
C THR A 84 -25.70 9.17 -10.95
N ILE A 85 -24.40 9.48 -10.78
CA ILE A 85 -23.51 9.74 -11.92
C ILE A 85 -23.36 8.48 -12.78
N ILE A 86 -23.07 7.35 -12.14
CA ILE A 86 -22.90 6.06 -12.83
C ILE A 86 -24.17 5.67 -13.57
N GLU A 87 -25.35 5.72 -12.94
CA GLU A 87 -26.61 5.38 -13.60
C GLU A 87 -26.90 6.30 -14.80
N THR A 88 -26.57 7.59 -14.68
CA THR A 88 -26.71 8.53 -15.80
C THR A 88 -25.78 8.15 -16.95
N LEU A 89 -24.52 7.80 -16.66
CA LEU A 89 -23.57 7.32 -17.68
C LEU A 89 -24.03 6.01 -18.33
N ARG A 90 -24.54 5.05 -17.54
CA ARG A 90 -25.10 3.79 -18.05
C ARG A 90 -26.21 4.02 -19.08
N ILE A 91 -27.07 5.00 -18.84
CA ILE A 91 -28.14 5.38 -19.76
C ILE A 91 -27.57 6.07 -21.02
N LEU A 92 -26.71 7.09 -20.85
CA LEU A 92 -26.22 7.93 -21.96
C LEU A 92 -25.23 7.20 -22.88
N LEU A 93 -24.42 6.29 -22.34
CA LEU A 93 -23.43 5.49 -23.06
C LEU A 93 -23.94 4.08 -23.44
N GLN A 94 -25.23 3.79 -23.19
CA GLN A 94 -25.88 2.53 -23.58
C GLN A 94 -25.17 1.29 -23.03
N GLU A 95 -24.84 1.31 -21.73
CA GLU A 95 -24.25 0.15 -21.05
C GLU A 95 -25.14 -1.09 -21.24
N ARG A 96 -24.53 -2.26 -21.43
CA ARG A 96 -25.22 -3.46 -21.93
C ARG A 96 -26.39 -3.88 -21.03
N THR A 97 -26.14 -4.06 -19.73
CA THR A 97 -27.17 -4.51 -18.77
C THR A 97 -28.26 -3.46 -18.59
N LYS A 98 -27.92 -2.17 -18.64
CA LYS A 98 -28.90 -1.07 -18.63
C LYS A 98 -29.79 -1.07 -19.87
N THR A 99 -29.22 -1.36 -21.04
CA THR A 99 -29.96 -1.49 -22.31
C THR A 99 -30.92 -2.68 -22.28
N GLU A 100 -30.46 -3.83 -21.77
CA GLU A 100 -31.30 -5.02 -21.55
C GLU A 100 -32.47 -4.72 -20.60
N ALA A 101 -32.20 -4.04 -19.47
CA ALA A 101 -33.22 -3.64 -18.51
C ALA A 101 -34.27 -2.70 -19.13
N ARG A 102 -33.85 -1.65 -19.86
CA ARG A 102 -34.78 -0.73 -20.54
C ARG A 102 -35.60 -1.41 -21.62
N SER A 103 -35.04 -2.39 -22.33
CA SER A 103 -35.80 -3.21 -23.28
C SER A 103 -36.89 -4.02 -22.56
N ALA A 104 -36.57 -4.67 -21.44
CA ALA A 104 -37.54 -5.41 -20.65
C ALA A 104 -38.63 -4.50 -20.04
N PHE A 105 -38.27 -3.29 -19.60
CA PHE A 105 -39.22 -2.27 -19.15
C PHE A 105 -40.24 -1.94 -20.25
N ARG A 106 -39.78 -1.61 -21.46
CA ARG A 106 -40.64 -1.24 -22.59
C ARG A 106 -41.54 -2.38 -23.05
N VAL A 107 -41.05 -3.62 -23.03
CA VAL A 107 -41.87 -4.80 -23.34
C VAL A 107 -43.02 -4.94 -22.36
N LYS A 108 -42.75 -4.84 -21.05
CA LYS A 108 -43.80 -4.89 -20.01
C LYS A 108 -44.76 -3.70 -20.08
N GLU A 109 -44.24 -2.51 -20.35
CA GLU A 109 -45.03 -1.30 -20.50
C GLU A 109 -46.05 -1.44 -21.64
N ALA A 110 -45.61 -2.00 -22.77
CA ALA A 110 -46.47 -2.29 -23.92
C ALA A 110 -47.46 -3.44 -23.65
N GLU A 111 -47.02 -4.52 -23.00
CA GLU A 111 -47.84 -5.70 -22.67
C GLU A 111 -49.08 -5.32 -21.85
N PHE A 112 -48.91 -4.47 -20.83
CA PHE A 112 -50.01 -4.07 -19.95
C PHE A 112 -50.66 -2.73 -20.35
N GLY A 113 -50.12 -2.03 -21.34
CA GLY A 113 -50.56 -0.69 -21.72
C GLY A 113 -50.54 0.25 -20.51
N ILE A 114 -49.41 0.30 -19.82
CA ILE A 114 -49.20 1.05 -18.57
C ILE A 114 -48.29 2.26 -18.74
N SER A 115 -48.06 2.70 -19.98
CA SER A 115 -47.36 3.98 -20.23
C SER A 115 -48.12 5.17 -19.62
N GLU A 116 -47.39 6.22 -19.26
CA GLU A 116 -47.97 7.44 -18.68
C GLU A 116 -49.06 8.05 -19.58
N ALA A 117 -48.83 8.10 -20.90
CA ALA A 117 -49.81 8.55 -21.87
C ALA A 117 -51.06 7.66 -21.92
N SER A 118 -50.89 6.33 -21.87
CA SER A 118 -52.03 5.40 -21.87
C SER A 118 -52.85 5.46 -20.59
N LEU A 119 -52.21 5.69 -19.43
CA LEU A 119 -52.90 5.85 -18.16
C LEU A 119 -53.65 7.17 -18.09
N ALA A 120 -53.05 8.27 -18.58
CA ALA A 120 -53.69 9.57 -18.69
C ALA A 120 -54.91 9.54 -19.62
N ALA A 121 -54.76 8.95 -20.82
CA ALA A 121 -55.87 8.81 -21.77
C ALA A 121 -57.03 7.97 -21.20
N ARG A 122 -56.72 6.91 -20.44
CA ARG A 122 -57.76 6.13 -19.73
C ARG A 122 -58.44 6.93 -18.63
N ALA A 123 -57.69 7.71 -17.85
CA ALA A 123 -58.24 8.55 -16.80
C ALA A 123 -59.20 9.61 -17.38
N GLU A 124 -58.81 10.26 -18.47
CA GLU A 124 -59.67 11.19 -19.21
C GLU A 124 -60.93 10.49 -19.76
N SER A 125 -60.78 9.31 -20.35
CA SER A 125 -61.91 8.55 -20.87
C SER A 125 -62.91 8.13 -19.77
N ILE A 126 -62.43 7.84 -18.56
CA ILE A 126 -63.26 7.55 -17.38
C ILE A 126 -63.98 8.81 -16.91
N GLU A 127 -63.30 9.95 -16.85
CA GLU A 127 -63.90 11.23 -16.48
C GLU A 127 -65.02 11.63 -17.46
N VAL A 128 -64.77 11.51 -18.77
CA VAL A 128 -65.75 11.76 -19.83
C VAL A 128 -66.94 10.79 -19.74
N SER A 129 -66.68 9.49 -19.56
CA SER A 129 -67.75 8.49 -19.39
C SER A 129 -68.59 8.73 -18.13
N ARG A 130 -67.96 9.16 -17.03
CA ARG A 130 -68.65 9.52 -15.79
C ARG A 130 -69.54 10.74 -15.98
N ALA A 131 -69.01 11.82 -16.57
CA ALA A 131 -69.78 13.03 -16.88
C ALA A 131 -70.96 12.73 -17.83
N THR A 132 -70.75 11.86 -18.83
CA THR A 132 -71.80 11.43 -19.76
C THR A 132 -72.90 10.65 -19.06
N LEU A 133 -72.54 9.73 -18.17
CA LEU A 133 -73.50 8.96 -17.38
C LEU A 133 -74.33 9.87 -16.46
N ASP A 134 -73.70 10.84 -15.80
CA ASP A 134 -74.42 11.78 -14.93
C ASP A 134 -75.41 12.65 -15.72
N ALA A 135 -75.00 13.15 -16.90
CA ALA A 135 -75.91 13.87 -17.80
C ALA A 135 -77.08 12.99 -18.31
N GLN A 136 -76.81 11.71 -18.62
CA GLN A 136 -77.86 10.77 -19.01
C GLN A 136 -78.83 10.49 -17.86
N ARG A 137 -78.34 10.38 -16.62
CA ARG A 137 -79.19 10.19 -15.44
C ARG A 137 -80.14 11.35 -15.24
N GLU A 138 -79.67 12.59 -15.41
CA GLU A 138 -80.52 13.78 -15.35
C GLU A 138 -81.59 13.76 -16.45
N GLN A 139 -81.22 13.53 -17.71
CA GLN A 139 -82.16 13.45 -18.83
C GLN A 139 -83.20 12.34 -18.64
N VAL A 140 -82.78 11.17 -18.16
CA VAL A 140 -83.69 10.04 -17.88
C VAL A 140 -84.63 10.39 -16.73
N ALA A 141 -84.16 11.07 -15.68
CA ALA A 141 -85.00 11.50 -14.57
C ALA A 141 -86.06 12.51 -15.01
N GLU A 142 -85.68 13.51 -15.80
CA GLU A 142 -86.62 14.47 -16.40
C GLU A 142 -87.64 13.78 -17.30
N ARG A 143 -87.18 12.88 -18.18
CA ARG A 143 -88.08 12.15 -19.07
C ARG A 143 -89.04 11.25 -18.30
N LYS A 144 -88.56 10.54 -17.26
CA LYS A 144 -89.42 9.71 -16.40
C LYS A 144 -90.47 10.53 -15.68
N ALA A 145 -90.12 11.73 -15.21
CA ALA A 145 -91.06 12.67 -14.58
C ALA A 145 -92.12 13.17 -15.59
N GLN A 146 -91.73 13.43 -16.84
CA GLN A 146 -92.68 13.77 -17.90
C GLN A 146 -93.67 12.61 -18.16
N LEU A 147 -93.17 11.38 -18.23
CA LEU A 147 -94.02 10.19 -18.41
C LEU A 147 -95.01 9.99 -17.25
N ASP A 148 -94.62 10.34 -16.01
CA ASP A 148 -95.54 10.35 -14.86
C ASP A 148 -96.59 11.47 -14.97
N ALA A 149 -96.16 12.69 -15.34
CA ALA A 149 -97.07 13.82 -15.52
C ALA A 149 -98.13 13.56 -16.60
N ASP A 150 -97.73 12.99 -17.74
CA ASP A 150 -98.62 12.60 -18.83
C ASP A 150 -99.65 11.54 -18.38
N ARG A 151 -99.22 10.57 -17.55
CA ARG A 151 -100.10 9.55 -16.95
C ARG A 151 -101.09 10.18 -15.98
N ASP A 152 -100.62 11.08 -15.12
CA ASP A 152 -101.45 11.77 -14.11
C ASP A 152 -102.47 12.69 -14.77
N ALA A 153 -102.10 13.40 -15.84
CA ALA A 153 -103.01 14.24 -16.62
C ALA A 153 -104.17 13.42 -17.21
N LEU A 154 -103.87 12.26 -17.83
CA LEU A 154 -104.90 11.37 -18.38
C LEU A 154 -105.78 10.76 -17.27
N GLN A 155 -105.19 10.45 -16.12
CA GLN A 155 -105.93 9.94 -14.95
C GLN A 155 -106.88 11.01 -14.38
N GLN A 156 -106.46 12.27 -14.34
CA GLN A 156 -107.31 13.39 -13.94
C GLN A 156 -108.47 13.59 -14.92
N GLU A 157 -108.21 13.49 -16.24
CA GLU A 157 -109.25 13.55 -17.27
C GLU A 157 -110.30 12.44 -17.08
N LEU A 158 -109.86 11.19 -16.85
CA LEU A 158 -110.75 10.07 -16.57
C LEU A 158 -111.58 10.26 -15.28
N ASN A 159 -110.96 10.79 -14.23
CA ASN A 159 -111.67 11.11 -12.99
C ASN A 159 -112.72 12.21 -13.22
N GLY A 160 -112.38 13.24 -14.00
CA GLY A 160 -113.29 14.31 -14.40
C GLY A 160 -114.49 13.78 -15.22
N LEU A 161 -114.22 12.96 -16.24
CA LEU A 161 -115.25 12.30 -17.05
C LEU A 161 -116.15 11.40 -16.19
N ARG A 162 -115.58 10.65 -15.24
CA ARG A 162 -116.35 9.82 -14.29
C ARG A 162 -117.30 10.66 -13.45
N LEU A 163 -116.82 11.75 -12.87
CA LEU A 163 -117.65 12.68 -12.08
C LEU A 163 -118.76 13.31 -12.93
N ALA A 164 -118.47 13.70 -14.18
CA ALA A 164 -119.45 14.24 -15.12
C ALA A 164 -120.54 13.21 -15.48
N ILE A 165 -120.16 11.95 -15.71
CA ILE A 165 -121.10 10.85 -15.95
C ILE A 165 -121.99 10.62 -14.73
N GLU A 166 -121.42 10.60 -13.52
CA GLU A 166 -122.18 10.43 -12.26
C GLU A 166 -123.16 11.58 -12.02
N ALA A 167 -122.73 12.83 -12.26
CA ALA A 167 -123.57 14.02 -12.14
C ALA A 167 -124.75 13.98 -13.15
N LYS A 168 -124.49 13.68 -14.43
CA LYS A 168 -125.54 13.54 -15.45
C LYS A 168 -126.52 12.40 -15.14
N LYS A 169 -126.04 11.28 -14.60
CA LYS A 169 -126.90 10.16 -14.14
C LYS A 169 -127.80 10.55 -12.97
N ARG A 170 -127.31 11.35 -12.01
CA ARG A 170 -128.07 11.83 -10.84
C ARG A 170 -129.14 12.86 -11.23
N ALA A 171 -128.86 13.74 -12.20
CA ALA A 171 -129.78 14.80 -12.65
C ALA A 171 -130.85 14.33 -13.66
N ALA A 172 -130.87 13.04 -14.04
CA ALA A 172 -131.70 12.53 -15.13
C ALA A 172 -133.15 12.19 -14.73
N SER A 173 -134.10 12.57 -15.58
CA SER A 173 -135.53 12.21 -15.50
C SER A 173 -135.81 10.73 -15.87
N LEU A 174 -136.99 10.20 -15.50
CA LEU A 174 -137.40 8.80 -15.75
C LEU A 174 -137.33 8.41 -17.24
N TRP A 175 -137.70 9.32 -18.16
CA TRP A 175 -137.59 9.09 -19.62
C TRP A 175 -136.14 9.11 -20.12
N GLN A 176 -135.28 9.99 -19.60
CA GLN A 176 -133.86 10.04 -19.98
C GLN A 176 -133.10 8.78 -19.57
N LYS A 177 -133.43 8.21 -18.41
CA LYS A 177 -132.87 6.91 -17.96
C LYS A 177 -133.28 5.75 -18.87
N LEU A 178 -134.48 5.80 -19.46
CA LEU A 178 -135.01 4.80 -20.39
C LEU A 178 -134.35 4.90 -21.78
N VAL A 179 -134.05 6.11 -22.27
CA VAL A 179 -133.28 6.31 -23.53
C VAL A 179 -131.83 5.84 -23.41
N TRP A 180 -131.21 6.01 -22.24
CA TRP A 180 -129.84 5.56 -22.00
C TRP A 180 -129.67 4.04 -21.84
N LEU A 181 -130.77 3.28 -21.74
CA LEU A 181 -130.75 1.81 -21.85
C LEU A 181 -130.40 1.34 -23.27
N PHE A 182 -130.67 2.17 -24.28
CA PHE A 182 -130.47 1.83 -25.69
C PHE A 182 -129.41 2.71 -26.39
N SER A 183 -128.90 3.76 -25.74
CA SER A 183 -127.88 4.68 -26.31
C SER A 183 -126.89 5.18 -25.25
N LYS A 184 -125.58 5.15 -25.54
CA LYS A 184 -124.54 5.63 -24.62
C LYS A 184 -124.46 7.16 -24.59
N LEU A 185 -124.14 7.72 -23.43
CA LEU A 185 -123.80 9.14 -23.29
C LEU A 185 -122.52 9.47 -24.08
N PRO A 186 -122.41 10.68 -24.68
CA PRO A 186 -121.16 11.15 -25.29
C PRO A 186 -119.96 11.01 -24.34
N GLU A 187 -120.14 11.36 -23.06
CA GLU A 187 -119.09 11.27 -22.04
C GLU A 187 -118.73 9.82 -21.69
N GLN A 188 -119.64 8.86 -21.87
CA GLN A 188 -119.33 7.43 -21.68
C GLN A 188 -118.51 6.84 -22.84
N LEU A 189 -118.72 7.36 -24.06
CA LEU A 189 -117.91 7.01 -25.21
C LEU A 189 -116.51 7.64 -25.09
N GLU A 190 -116.41 8.88 -24.64
CA GLU A 190 -115.15 9.55 -24.33
C GLU A 190 -114.40 8.84 -23.19
N PHE A 191 -115.06 8.52 -22.07
CA PHE A 191 -114.45 7.75 -20.98
C PHE A 191 -113.89 6.40 -21.44
N ALA A 192 -114.60 5.69 -22.32
CA ALA A 192 -114.12 4.43 -22.89
C ALA A 192 -112.90 4.63 -23.82
N ARG A 193 -112.90 5.70 -24.63
CA ARG A 193 -111.77 6.05 -25.51
C ARG A 193 -110.55 6.50 -24.71
N THR A 194 -110.70 7.44 -23.79
CA THR A 194 -109.63 7.92 -22.90
C THR A 194 -109.10 6.76 -22.03
N GLY A 195 -109.96 5.83 -21.61
CA GLY A 195 -109.55 4.63 -20.87
C GLY A 195 -108.77 3.62 -21.71
N GLN A 196 -109.07 3.51 -23.01
CA GLN A 196 -108.24 2.74 -23.94
C GLN A 196 -106.90 3.42 -24.20
N GLN A 197 -106.91 4.74 -24.45
CA GLN A 197 -105.71 5.56 -24.62
C GLN A 197 -104.80 5.48 -23.39
N GLN A 198 -105.36 5.45 -22.17
CA GLN A 198 -104.59 5.27 -20.94
C GLN A 198 -103.85 3.94 -20.92
N ARG A 199 -104.50 2.83 -21.31
CA ARG A 199 -103.87 1.50 -21.32
C ARG A 199 -102.73 1.43 -22.33
N GLU A 200 -102.94 1.99 -23.53
CA GLU A 200 -101.92 2.07 -24.58
C GLU A 200 -100.73 2.95 -24.13
N LEU A 201 -101.02 4.11 -23.51
CA LEU A 201 -100.01 5.02 -22.96
C LEU A 201 -99.17 4.37 -21.86
N VAL A 202 -99.80 3.67 -20.91
CA VAL A 202 -99.10 2.99 -19.80
C VAL A 202 -98.14 1.93 -20.34
N VAL A 203 -98.59 1.10 -21.28
CA VAL A 203 -97.71 0.09 -21.91
C VAL A 203 -96.57 0.76 -22.67
N ALA A 204 -96.84 1.84 -23.40
CA ALA A 204 -95.80 2.60 -24.11
C ALA A 204 -94.77 3.23 -23.15
N HIS A 205 -95.22 3.81 -22.04
CA HIS A 205 -94.35 4.40 -21.01
C HIS A 205 -93.52 3.35 -20.28
N GLU A 206 -94.09 2.17 -20.00
CA GLU A 206 -93.34 1.05 -19.41
C GLU A 206 -92.21 0.58 -20.34
N VAL A 207 -92.48 0.45 -21.65
CA VAL A 207 -91.46 0.13 -22.65
C VAL A 207 -90.39 1.23 -22.76
N GLU A 208 -90.80 2.50 -22.75
CA GLU A 208 -89.86 3.63 -22.79
C GLU A 208 -88.98 3.67 -21.54
N ARG A 209 -89.55 3.46 -20.35
CA ARG A 209 -88.81 3.35 -19.09
C ARG A 209 -87.80 2.23 -19.12
N ALA A 210 -88.21 1.03 -19.54
CA ALA A 210 -87.30 -0.11 -19.67
C ALA A 210 -86.14 0.19 -20.64
N ARG A 211 -86.41 0.93 -21.73
CA ARG A 211 -85.37 1.38 -22.67
C ARG A 211 -84.40 2.39 -22.04
N LEU A 212 -84.92 3.36 -21.28
CA LEU A 212 -84.10 4.34 -20.56
C LEU A 212 -83.24 3.68 -19.47
N ASP A 213 -83.79 2.71 -18.74
CA ASP A 213 -83.06 1.95 -17.73
C ASP A 213 -81.95 1.09 -18.37
N ALA A 214 -82.26 0.40 -19.48
CA ALA A 214 -81.24 -0.33 -20.23
C ALA A 214 -80.12 0.58 -20.78
N GLN A 215 -80.43 1.82 -21.16
CA GLN A 215 -79.42 2.80 -21.57
C GLN A 215 -78.49 3.17 -20.42
N LEU A 216 -79.03 3.46 -19.23
CA LEU A 216 -78.24 3.76 -18.04
C LEU A 216 -77.38 2.56 -17.59
N ASP A 217 -77.95 1.35 -17.60
CA ASP A 217 -77.22 0.14 -17.22
C ASP A 217 -76.04 -0.15 -18.18
N ASN A 218 -76.24 0.07 -19.49
CA ASN A 218 -75.17 -0.08 -20.48
C ASN A 218 -74.05 0.95 -20.27
N ALA A 219 -74.39 2.22 -20.04
CA ALA A 219 -73.42 3.28 -19.76
C ALA A 219 -72.67 3.03 -18.43
N GLN A 220 -73.37 2.59 -17.39
CA GLN A 220 -72.78 2.21 -16.10
C GLN A 220 -71.82 1.03 -16.25
N THR A 221 -72.21 0.00 -17.01
CA THR A 221 -71.37 -1.18 -17.27
C THR A 221 -70.11 -0.80 -18.05
N ALA A 222 -70.24 0.09 -19.05
CA ALA A 222 -69.10 0.61 -19.79
C ALA A 222 -68.12 1.36 -18.87
N LEU A 223 -68.61 2.24 -18.00
CA LEU A 223 -67.78 2.95 -17.02
C LEU A 223 -67.08 1.99 -16.07
N GLN A 224 -67.80 1.01 -15.50
CA GLN A 224 -67.21 -0.01 -14.63
C GLN A 224 -66.12 -0.83 -15.33
N SER A 225 -66.31 -1.14 -16.61
CA SER A 225 -65.29 -1.86 -17.39
C SER A 225 -64.00 -1.05 -17.58
N LEU A 226 -64.11 0.27 -17.78
CA LEU A 226 -62.97 1.17 -17.88
C LEU A 226 -62.25 1.31 -16.53
N GLU A 227 -63.01 1.49 -15.44
CA GLU A 227 -62.47 1.57 -14.08
C GLU A 227 -61.73 0.27 -13.68
N ALA A 228 -62.30 -0.90 -14.01
CA ALA A 228 -61.66 -2.20 -13.76
C ALA A 228 -60.36 -2.37 -14.57
N GLN A 229 -60.34 -1.94 -15.83
CA GLN A 229 -59.11 -1.95 -16.64
C GLN A 229 -58.04 -1.01 -16.07
N GLN A 230 -58.43 0.18 -15.60
CA GLN A 230 -57.50 1.12 -14.97
C GLN A 230 -56.95 0.56 -13.65
N ALA A 231 -57.77 -0.07 -12.82
CA ALA A 231 -57.33 -0.72 -11.58
C ALA A 231 -56.34 -1.86 -11.85
N LYS A 232 -56.62 -2.69 -12.86
CA LYS A 232 -55.70 -3.75 -13.30
C LYS A 232 -54.36 -3.18 -13.80
N ALA A 233 -54.40 -2.10 -14.57
CA ALA A 233 -53.21 -1.42 -15.07
C ALA A 233 -52.34 -0.89 -13.91
N HIS A 234 -52.95 -0.24 -12.91
CA HIS A 234 -52.24 0.25 -11.73
C HIS A 234 -51.61 -0.89 -10.91
N ALA A 235 -52.31 -2.01 -10.74
CA ALA A 235 -51.78 -3.18 -10.03
C ALA A 235 -50.54 -3.78 -10.70
N MET A 236 -50.34 -3.55 -12.01
CA MET A 236 -49.17 -4.05 -12.75
C MET A 236 -47.99 -3.07 -12.76
N LEU A 237 -48.14 -1.85 -12.23
CA LEU A 237 -47.04 -0.87 -12.19
C LEU A 237 -45.82 -1.37 -11.41
N ASP A 238 -46.04 -2.09 -10.30
CA ASP A 238 -44.95 -2.67 -9.50
C ASP A 238 -44.09 -3.65 -10.30
N SER A 239 -44.63 -4.25 -11.36
CA SER A 239 -43.91 -5.17 -12.23
C SER A 239 -42.82 -4.49 -13.08
N LEU A 240 -42.86 -3.16 -13.20
CA LEU A 240 -41.89 -2.33 -13.90
C LEU A 240 -40.68 -1.95 -13.04
N VAL A 241 -40.83 -1.92 -11.70
CA VAL A 241 -39.80 -1.50 -10.75
C VAL A 241 -38.45 -2.23 -10.96
N PRO A 242 -38.41 -3.56 -11.20
CA PRO A 242 -37.16 -4.29 -11.44
C PRO A 242 -36.46 -3.96 -12.77
N PHE A 243 -37.03 -3.10 -13.60
CA PHE A 243 -36.44 -2.68 -14.88
C PHE A 243 -36.33 -1.16 -15.03
N ALA A 244 -36.84 -0.40 -14.04
CA ALA A 244 -36.91 1.05 -14.09
C ALA A 244 -35.53 1.71 -14.02
N ASP A 245 -35.40 2.92 -14.56
CA ASP A 245 -34.23 3.76 -14.39
C ASP A 245 -34.06 4.21 -12.94
N GLY A 246 -32.81 4.23 -12.46
CA GLY A 246 -32.50 4.68 -11.10
C GLY A 246 -32.39 3.58 -10.05
N GLN A 247 -32.32 2.30 -10.42
CA GLN A 247 -32.27 1.19 -9.45
C GLN A 247 -31.11 1.26 -8.47
N ILE A 248 -29.97 1.80 -8.91
CA ILE A 248 -28.78 1.96 -8.07
C ILE A 248 -28.78 3.31 -7.34
N ILE A 249 -29.74 4.20 -7.63
CA ILE A 249 -29.87 5.52 -7.01
C ILE A 249 -30.71 5.41 -5.73
N GLY A 250 -30.23 6.01 -4.63
CA GLY A 250 -31.05 6.15 -3.43
C GLY A 250 -31.26 4.86 -2.63
N THR A 251 -30.62 3.74 -3.00
CA THR A 251 -30.64 2.51 -2.18
C THR A 251 -30.06 2.74 -0.79
N GLY A 252 -29.31 3.83 -0.57
CA GLY A 252 -28.81 4.23 0.73
C GLY A 252 -28.06 3.11 1.43
N ARG A 253 -27.54 2.11 0.70
CA ARG A 253 -26.88 0.95 1.29
C ARG A 253 -25.62 1.44 1.99
N SER A 254 -25.78 1.73 3.28
CA SER A 254 -24.72 1.70 4.28
C SER A 254 -24.27 0.27 4.57
N ASP A 255 -24.81 -0.76 3.91
CA ASP A 255 -24.76 -2.11 4.45
C ASP A 255 -24.78 -3.20 3.35
N TYR A 256 -23.68 -3.97 3.29
CA TYR A 256 -23.52 -5.34 2.74
C TYR A 256 -23.15 -5.63 1.28
N THR A 257 -22.89 -4.67 0.39
CA THR A 257 -22.03 -4.98 -0.78
C THR A 257 -20.58 -4.77 -0.36
N LEU A 258 -19.95 -5.86 0.09
CA LEU A 258 -18.53 -5.89 0.47
C LEU A 258 -17.62 -5.66 -0.74
N ASP A 259 -18.11 -5.84 -1.96
CA ASP A 259 -17.33 -5.84 -3.20
C ASP A 259 -17.68 -4.64 -4.10
N ALA A 260 -16.66 -4.04 -4.71
CA ALA A 260 -16.83 -3.04 -5.77
C ALA A 260 -17.50 -3.66 -7.00
N HIS A 261 -18.42 -2.93 -7.64
CA HIS A 261 -19.15 -3.42 -8.82
C HIS A 261 -18.68 -2.70 -10.09
N GLY A 262 -18.32 -3.46 -11.12
CA GLY A 262 -17.86 -2.93 -12.41
C GLY A 262 -18.97 -2.85 -13.45
N TYR A 263 -18.98 -1.77 -14.21
CA TYR A 263 -19.84 -1.58 -15.37
C TYR A 263 -18.96 -1.34 -16.61
N GLU A 264 -19.17 -2.14 -17.66
CA GLU A 264 -18.38 -2.05 -18.90
C GLU A 264 -19.04 -1.10 -19.91
N PHE A 265 -18.22 -0.28 -20.55
CA PHE A 265 -18.65 0.72 -21.52
C PHE A 265 -17.81 0.63 -22.80
N ASP A 266 -18.43 1.02 -23.91
CA ASP A 266 -17.76 1.27 -25.18
C ASP A 266 -18.08 2.70 -25.62
N ALA A 267 -17.05 3.52 -25.79
CA ALA A 267 -17.20 4.88 -26.32
C ALA A 267 -16.12 5.13 -27.38
N ASN A 268 -16.54 5.55 -28.58
CA ASN A 268 -15.65 5.84 -29.69
C ASN A 268 -14.71 4.67 -30.06
N GLY A 269 -15.16 3.42 -29.88
CA GLY A 269 -14.38 2.21 -30.17
C GLY A 269 -13.34 1.87 -29.10
N GLN A 270 -13.38 2.55 -27.94
CA GLN A 270 -12.52 2.29 -26.79
C GLN A 270 -13.35 1.69 -25.66
N ARG A 271 -12.87 0.57 -25.10
CA ARG A 271 -13.52 -0.12 -23.97
C ARG A 271 -12.95 0.35 -22.65
N PHE A 272 -13.84 0.63 -21.70
CA PHE A 272 -13.46 1.06 -20.36
C PHE A 272 -14.46 0.55 -19.32
N GLU A 273 -14.02 0.45 -18.06
CA GLU A 273 -14.83 -0.06 -16.95
C GLU A 273 -14.97 1.02 -15.88
N LEU A 274 -16.18 1.25 -15.38
CA LEU A 274 -16.41 2.10 -14.20
C LEU A 274 -16.67 1.22 -12.98
N LEU A 275 -15.88 1.40 -11.93
CA LEU A 275 -16.08 0.71 -10.65
C LEU A 275 -16.87 1.60 -9.68
N ASP A 276 -18.02 1.12 -9.20
CA ASP A 276 -18.74 1.73 -8.08
C ASP A 276 -18.14 1.23 -6.76
N VAL A 277 -17.42 2.11 -6.05
CA VAL A 277 -16.75 1.79 -4.79
C VAL A 277 -17.62 2.24 -3.61
N PRO A 278 -17.80 1.39 -2.58
CA PRO A 278 -18.54 1.77 -1.37
C PRO A 278 -18.04 3.08 -0.73
N GLY A 279 -18.95 3.79 -0.04
CA GLY A 279 -18.63 5.05 0.64
C GLY A 279 -17.62 4.89 1.78
N ILE A 280 -16.82 5.93 2.01
CA ILE A 280 -15.66 5.91 2.93
C ILE A 280 -15.89 6.60 4.27
N GLU A 281 -17.15 6.82 4.63
CA GLU A 281 -17.55 7.43 5.89
C GLU A 281 -18.45 6.42 6.63
N GLY A 282 -17.88 5.60 7.54
CA GLY A 282 -18.63 4.57 8.27
C GLY A 282 -17.79 3.49 9.00
N LYS A 283 -18.39 2.33 9.33
CA LYS A 283 -17.73 1.19 10.00
C LYS A 283 -16.86 0.40 9.01
N GLU A 284 -15.66 0.90 8.75
CA GLU A 284 -14.78 0.51 7.63
C GLU A 284 -13.99 -0.81 7.80
N ALA A 285 -13.87 -1.35 9.02
CA ALA A 285 -13.02 -2.51 9.28
C ALA A 285 -13.35 -3.79 8.47
N ARG A 286 -14.51 -3.83 7.78
CA ARG A 286 -14.95 -4.98 6.97
C ARG A 286 -14.85 -4.78 5.45
N VAL A 287 -14.56 -3.55 4.97
CA VAL A 287 -14.66 -3.20 3.52
C VAL A 287 -13.36 -2.61 2.97
N ILE A 288 -12.36 -2.35 3.82
CA ILE A 288 -11.08 -1.74 3.44
C ILE A 288 -10.36 -2.50 2.34
N ASP A 289 -10.30 -3.84 2.39
CA ASP A 289 -9.58 -4.65 1.39
C ASP A 289 -10.19 -4.55 -0.01
N SER A 290 -11.52 -4.51 -0.10
CA SER A 290 -12.25 -4.36 -1.37
C SER A 290 -12.12 -2.96 -1.94
N ILE A 291 -12.19 -1.93 -1.08
CA ILE A 291 -11.96 -0.53 -1.46
C ILE A 291 -10.53 -0.35 -1.97
N LEU A 292 -9.53 -0.83 -1.21
CA LEU A 292 -8.12 -0.81 -1.61
C LEU A 292 -7.88 -1.60 -2.89
N GLY A 293 -8.49 -2.77 -3.04
CA GLY A 293 -8.39 -3.59 -4.24
C GLY A 293 -8.90 -2.85 -5.48
N ALA A 294 -10.11 -2.29 -5.42
CA ALA A 294 -10.73 -1.56 -6.52
C ALA A 294 -9.99 -0.28 -6.88
N VAL A 295 -9.54 0.48 -5.88
CA VAL A 295 -8.79 1.72 -6.08
C VAL A 295 -7.39 1.45 -6.62
N LYS A 296 -6.68 0.44 -6.10
CA LYS A 296 -5.36 0.04 -6.63
C LYS A 296 -5.44 -0.53 -8.04
N ALA A 297 -6.53 -1.22 -8.38
CA ALA A 297 -6.79 -1.75 -9.71
C ALA A 297 -7.07 -0.65 -10.75
N ALA A 298 -7.68 0.46 -10.34
CA ALA A 298 -8.06 1.54 -11.24
C ALA A 298 -6.83 2.30 -11.80
N HIS A 299 -6.97 2.80 -13.03
CA HIS A 299 -5.99 3.67 -13.67
C HIS A 299 -6.23 5.14 -13.33
N ALA A 300 -7.49 5.49 -13.04
CA ALA A 300 -7.90 6.80 -12.57
C ALA A 300 -9.01 6.67 -11.53
N VAL A 301 -9.10 7.64 -10.63
CA VAL A 301 -10.11 7.68 -9.57
C VAL A 301 -10.81 9.02 -9.56
N PHE A 302 -12.15 8.96 -9.57
CA PHE A 302 -13.01 10.09 -9.25
C PHE A 302 -13.35 10.09 -7.78
N TYR A 303 -12.83 11.07 -7.03
CA TYR A 303 -13.30 11.38 -5.69
C TYR A 303 -14.56 12.25 -5.76
N VAL A 304 -15.73 11.69 -5.43
CA VAL A 304 -17.02 12.38 -5.50
C VAL A 304 -17.39 12.96 -4.14
N THR A 305 -17.67 14.26 -4.13
CA THR A 305 -18.16 14.98 -2.94
C THR A 305 -19.40 15.81 -3.27
N GLY A 306 -20.30 15.94 -2.29
CA GLY A 306 -21.45 16.83 -2.36
C GLY A 306 -21.17 18.24 -1.81
N LYS A 307 -19.97 18.50 -1.29
CA LYS A 307 -19.58 19.77 -0.68
C LYS A 307 -18.50 20.47 -1.52
N PRO A 308 -18.55 21.80 -1.68
CA PRO A 308 -17.55 22.53 -2.45
C PRO A 308 -16.27 22.80 -1.64
N SER A 309 -15.96 21.98 -0.63
CA SER A 309 -14.87 22.19 0.33
C SER A 309 -13.96 20.97 0.40
N ALA A 310 -12.67 21.19 0.73
CA ALA A 310 -11.74 20.11 0.95
C ALA A 310 -12.26 19.09 1.99
N PRO A 311 -11.94 17.79 1.85
CA PRO A 311 -12.23 16.78 2.86
C PRO A 311 -11.58 17.15 4.21
N GLN A 312 -12.18 16.72 5.32
CA GLN A 312 -11.62 16.99 6.65
C GLN A 312 -10.33 16.19 6.87
N THR A 313 -9.32 16.84 7.45
CA THR A 313 -8.13 16.20 8.02
C THR A 313 -8.44 15.62 9.39
N GLY A 314 -7.74 14.57 9.77
CA GLY A 314 -7.91 13.91 11.06
C GLY A 314 -7.48 14.76 12.26
N ASP A 315 -8.04 14.45 13.43
CA ASP A 315 -7.58 14.95 14.72
C ASP A 315 -6.59 13.95 15.38
N LYS A 316 -6.08 14.27 16.58
CA LYS A 316 -5.08 13.44 17.29
C LYS A 316 -5.52 11.98 17.56
N ASP A 317 -6.81 11.69 17.49
CA ASP A 317 -7.40 10.38 17.82
C ASP A 317 -7.88 9.58 16.59
N GLY A 318 -7.64 10.03 15.35
CA GLY A 318 -7.98 9.27 14.15
C GLY A 318 -7.71 9.96 12.81
N GLN A 319 -7.47 9.16 11.75
CA GLN A 319 -7.29 9.64 10.38
C GLN A 319 -8.59 10.27 9.83
N GLY A 320 -8.49 11.43 9.20
CA GLY A 320 -9.59 12.09 8.50
C GLY A 320 -9.77 11.56 7.08
N THR A 321 -10.80 12.06 6.40
CA THR A 321 -11.14 11.65 5.03
C THR A 321 -9.97 11.87 4.07
N LEU A 322 -9.18 12.92 4.28
CA LEU A 322 -8.03 13.24 3.42
C LEU A 322 -6.85 12.29 3.60
N GLU A 323 -6.54 11.87 4.84
CA GLU A 323 -5.51 10.87 5.10
C GLU A 323 -5.92 9.51 4.54
N LYS A 324 -7.19 9.13 4.66
CA LYS A 324 -7.73 7.91 4.04
C LYS A 324 -7.69 7.95 2.52
N ILE A 325 -8.03 9.08 1.92
CA ILE A 325 -7.87 9.35 0.48
C ILE A 325 -6.42 9.09 0.07
N ARG A 326 -5.44 9.66 0.79
CA ARG A 326 -4.01 9.48 0.50
C ARG A 326 -3.56 8.02 0.66
N GLU A 327 -3.97 7.36 1.73
CA GLU A 327 -3.62 5.97 2.01
C GLU A 327 -4.23 5.00 0.98
N HIS A 328 -5.49 5.21 0.60
CA HIS A 328 -6.22 4.32 -0.29
C HIS A 328 -5.90 4.53 -1.77
N LEU A 329 -5.70 5.79 -2.20
CA LEU A 329 -5.52 6.12 -3.62
C LEU A 329 -4.14 5.73 -4.17
N GLY A 330 -3.19 5.41 -3.28
CA GLY A 330 -1.80 5.15 -3.63
C GLY A 330 -1.12 6.36 -4.28
N ASP A 331 0.19 6.47 -4.19
CA ASP A 331 0.93 7.63 -4.71
C ASP A 331 1.01 7.68 -6.26
N GLN A 332 0.13 7.00 -7.00
CA GLN A 332 0.37 6.64 -8.41
C GLN A 332 -0.88 6.65 -9.31
N THR A 333 -2.07 6.85 -8.76
CA THR A 333 -3.33 6.82 -9.52
C THR A 333 -3.74 8.24 -9.88
N GLU A 334 -4.19 8.48 -11.12
CA GLU A 334 -4.67 9.80 -11.53
C GLU A 334 -5.96 10.15 -10.76
N VAL A 335 -5.96 11.23 -9.97
CA VAL A 335 -7.10 11.60 -9.11
C VAL A 335 -7.77 12.87 -9.59
N TRP A 336 -9.10 12.81 -9.68
CA TRP A 336 -9.99 13.91 -10.04
C TRP A 336 -11.06 14.07 -8.97
N SER A 337 -11.35 15.31 -8.57
CA SER A 337 -12.49 15.55 -7.66
C SER A 337 -13.75 15.82 -8.47
N ILE A 338 -14.85 15.10 -8.25
CA ILE A 338 -16.15 15.46 -8.79
C ILE A 338 -16.97 16.14 -7.69
N PHE A 339 -17.22 17.44 -7.85
CA PHE A 339 -18.19 18.16 -7.05
C PHE A 339 -19.58 17.96 -7.67
N ASN A 340 -20.39 17.12 -7.03
CA ASN A 340 -21.78 16.89 -7.41
C ASN A 340 -22.71 17.88 -6.69
N LYS A 341 -23.00 19.00 -7.34
CA LYS A 341 -23.89 20.02 -6.82
C LYS A 341 -25.32 19.50 -6.74
N ARG A 342 -25.93 19.58 -5.55
CA ARG A 342 -27.32 19.17 -5.34
C ARG A 342 -28.29 20.20 -5.90
N ILE A 343 -29.01 19.83 -6.97
CA ILE A 343 -30.06 20.66 -7.58
C ILE A 343 -31.35 19.85 -7.63
N THR A 344 -32.39 20.33 -6.96
CA THR A 344 -33.72 19.71 -6.90
C THR A 344 -34.81 20.59 -7.51
N ASN A 345 -34.46 21.83 -7.90
CA ASN A 345 -35.39 22.79 -8.47
C ASN A 345 -34.89 23.31 -9.83
N PRO A 346 -35.67 23.20 -10.92
CA PRO A 346 -35.28 23.66 -12.26
C PRO A 346 -34.83 25.13 -12.31
N ILE A 347 -35.40 26.00 -11.48
CA ILE A 347 -35.06 27.43 -11.42
C ILE A 347 -33.56 27.65 -11.14
N GLN A 348 -32.91 26.72 -10.43
CA GLN A 348 -31.48 26.82 -10.14
C GLN A 348 -30.60 26.61 -11.38
N LEU A 349 -31.09 25.93 -12.42
CA LEU A 349 -30.38 25.76 -13.70
C LEU A 349 -30.63 26.91 -14.67
N GLU A 350 -31.65 27.75 -14.44
CA GLU A 350 -31.97 28.90 -15.30
C GLU A 350 -30.99 30.06 -15.14
N LYS A 351 -30.22 30.10 -14.05
CA LYS A 351 -29.28 31.18 -13.69
C LYS A 351 -28.01 31.24 -14.56
N GLY A 352 -27.92 30.42 -15.61
CA GLY A 352 -26.81 30.40 -16.58
C GLY A 352 -25.61 29.58 -16.11
N ASP A 353 -24.98 29.99 -15.00
CA ASP A 353 -23.79 29.32 -14.47
C ASP A 353 -24.15 28.26 -13.41
N LEU A 354 -23.58 27.06 -13.53
CA LEU A 354 -23.74 25.98 -12.56
C LEU A 354 -23.17 26.37 -11.17
N LEU A 355 -22.04 27.10 -11.15
CA LEU A 355 -21.33 27.49 -9.93
C LEU A 355 -21.44 28.99 -9.65
N ASN A 356 -21.66 29.35 -8.40
CA ASN A 356 -21.54 30.74 -7.94
C ASN A 356 -20.09 31.10 -7.57
N GLN A 357 -19.81 32.39 -7.34
CA GLN A 357 -18.46 32.88 -7.04
C GLN A 357 -17.87 32.28 -5.75
N GLY A 358 -18.69 32.08 -4.71
CA GLY A 358 -18.27 31.47 -3.45
C GLY A 358 -17.88 30.01 -3.64
N GLU A 359 -18.69 29.24 -4.36
CA GLU A 359 -18.40 27.83 -4.69
C GLU A 359 -17.11 27.71 -5.50
N ARG A 360 -16.88 28.60 -6.49
CA ARG A 360 -15.62 28.63 -7.26
C ARG A 360 -14.41 28.88 -6.35
N ALA A 361 -14.52 29.81 -5.40
CA ALA A 361 -13.45 30.09 -4.46
C ALA A 361 -13.17 28.90 -3.54
N SER A 362 -14.21 28.25 -3.00
CA SER A 362 -14.06 27.06 -2.15
C SER A 362 -13.50 25.85 -2.91
N LEU A 363 -13.89 25.65 -4.16
CA LEU A 363 -13.35 24.58 -5.02
C LEU A 363 -11.88 24.84 -5.41
N ALA A 364 -11.46 26.09 -5.54
CA ALA A 364 -10.04 26.42 -5.74
C ALA A 364 -9.20 26.02 -4.51
N VAL A 365 -9.72 26.26 -3.30
CA VAL A 365 -9.09 25.79 -2.06
C VAL A 365 -9.07 24.26 -2.00
N LEU A 366 -10.15 23.59 -2.40
CA LEU A 366 -10.18 22.13 -2.51
C LEU A 366 -9.07 21.61 -3.44
N ASP A 367 -8.91 22.20 -4.61
CA ASP A 367 -7.86 21.83 -5.57
C ASP A 367 -6.45 21.97 -4.96
N GLU A 368 -6.20 23.08 -4.25
CA GLU A 368 -4.92 23.34 -3.59
C GLU A 368 -4.63 22.31 -2.51
N THR A 369 -5.58 22.04 -1.61
CA THR A 369 -5.44 21.06 -0.54
C THR A 369 -5.25 19.64 -1.09
N MET A 370 -6.03 19.24 -2.10
CA MET A 370 -5.86 17.91 -2.72
C MET A 370 -4.49 17.77 -3.39
N ARG A 371 -3.98 18.82 -4.03
CA ARG A 371 -2.66 18.83 -4.66
C ARG A 371 -1.52 18.80 -3.63
N GLU A 372 -1.68 19.45 -2.49
CA GLU A 372 -0.72 19.39 -1.38
C GLU A 372 -0.56 17.95 -0.86
N HIS A 373 -1.66 17.21 -0.73
CA HIS A 373 -1.65 15.86 -0.16
C HIS A 373 -1.34 14.75 -1.17
N LEU A 374 -1.74 14.89 -2.43
CA LEU A 374 -1.60 13.86 -3.47
C LEU A 374 -0.53 14.18 -4.53
N GLY A 375 0.07 15.37 -4.46
CA GLY A 375 1.11 15.82 -5.38
C GLY A 375 0.63 15.90 -6.83
N ASN A 376 1.53 15.52 -7.77
CA ASN A 376 1.29 15.60 -9.21
C ASN A 376 0.22 14.63 -9.74
N ASN A 377 -0.24 13.69 -8.91
CA ASN A 377 -1.27 12.73 -9.30
C ASN A 377 -2.67 13.37 -9.32
N TYR A 378 -2.86 14.43 -8.53
CA TYR A 378 -4.10 15.19 -8.52
C TYR A 378 -4.18 16.15 -9.69
N GLN A 379 -5.25 16.04 -10.48
CA GLN A 379 -5.43 16.87 -11.67
C GLN A 379 -6.15 18.18 -11.31
N ARG A 380 -7.47 18.09 -11.06
CA ARG A 380 -8.36 19.22 -10.72
C ARG A 380 -9.75 18.71 -10.37
N TYR A 381 -10.62 19.61 -9.92
CA TYR A 381 -12.04 19.35 -9.80
C TYR A 381 -12.80 19.41 -11.14
N ILE A 382 -13.92 18.69 -11.19
CA ILE A 382 -14.98 18.75 -12.19
C ILE A 382 -16.28 19.02 -11.44
N ALA A 383 -17.02 20.04 -11.86
CA ALA A 383 -18.31 20.36 -11.27
C ALA A 383 -19.46 19.92 -12.18
N LEU A 384 -20.42 19.20 -11.61
CA LEU A 384 -21.64 18.77 -12.30
C LEU A 384 -22.82 18.67 -11.32
N SER A 385 -24.02 18.46 -11.85
CA SER A 385 -25.19 18.08 -11.06
C SER A 385 -25.82 16.82 -11.63
N ALA A 386 -25.66 15.70 -10.93
CA ALA A 386 -26.06 14.40 -11.44
C ALA A 386 -27.59 14.19 -11.44
N GLN A 387 -28.31 14.76 -10.47
CA GLN A 387 -29.75 14.54 -10.33
C GLN A 387 -30.56 15.10 -11.52
N PRO A 388 -30.38 16.37 -11.95
CA PRO A 388 -31.06 16.86 -13.14
C PRO A 388 -30.62 16.12 -14.41
N ALA A 389 -29.34 15.74 -14.51
CA ALA A 389 -28.82 14.98 -15.64
C ALA A 389 -29.47 13.59 -15.77
N PHE A 390 -29.59 12.87 -14.65
CA PHE A 390 -30.32 11.60 -14.57
C PHE A 390 -31.77 11.78 -15.03
N LEU A 391 -32.48 12.78 -14.47
CA LEU A 391 -33.87 13.05 -14.82
C LEU A 391 -34.04 13.41 -16.31
N ALA A 392 -33.06 14.05 -16.93
CA ALA A 392 -33.07 14.33 -18.37
C ALA A 392 -32.78 13.09 -19.22
N ALA A 393 -31.93 12.17 -18.75
CA ALA A 393 -31.56 10.95 -19.46
C ALA A 393 -32.61 9.82 -19.34
N ALA A 394 -33.25 9.68 -18.17
CA ALA A 394 -34.09 8.54 -17.82
C ALA A 394 -35.49 8.57 -18.46
N ASP A 395 -35.81 7.62 -19.34
CA ASP A 395 -37.12 7.52 -19.99
C ASP A 395 -37.91 6.26 -19.59
N CYS A 396 -37.31 5.32 -18.87
CA CYS A 396 -37.96 4.11 -18.37
C CYS A 396 -38.28 4.28 -16.87
N LEU A 397 -39.15 5.23 -16.54
CA LEU A 397 -39.56 5.54 -15.17
C LEU A 397 -40.94 4.99 -14.89
N VAL A 398 -41.15 4.43 -13.69
CA VAL A 398 -42.49 3.98 -13.29
C VAL A 398 -43.44 5.19 -13.27
N PRO A 399 -44.58 5.13 -13.99
CA PRO A 399 -45.56 6.21 -13.98
C PRO A 399 -45.98 6.62 -12.57
N GLY A 400 -46.08 7.93 -12.32
CA GLY A 400 -46.45 8.47 -11.01
C GLY A 400 -45.35 8.43 -9.94
N SER A 401 -44.19 7.83 -10.22
CA SER A 401 -43.05 7.82 -9.28
C SER A 401 -42.48 9.22 -9.04
N ASP A 402 -41.73 9.39 -7.95
CA ASP A 402 -41.01 10.65 -7.65
C ASP A 402 -40.04 11.06 -8.77
N ALA A 403 -39.39 10.07 -9.39
CA ALA A 403 -38.50 10.30 -10.52
C ALA A 403 -39.26 10.76 -11.76
N ALA A 404 -40.43 10.16 -12.07
CA ALA A 404 -41.27 10.59 -13.19
C ALA A 404 -41.77 12.04 -13.01
N ARG A 405 -42.31 12.36 -11.82
CA ARG A 405 -42.74 13.72 -11.47
C ARG A 405 -41.57 14.71 -11.47
N GLY A 406 -40.40 14.27 -11.00
CA GLY A 406 -39.16 15.05 -11.06
C GLY A 406 -38.77 15.38 -12.50
N ARG A 407 -38.75 14.38 -13.38
CA ARG A 407 -38.45 14.54 -14.80
C ARG A 407 -39.41 15.52 -15.46
N GLU A 408 -40.71 15.34 -15.27
CA GLU A 408 -41.74 16.24 -15.79
C GLU A 408 -41.47 17.70 -15.37
N LYS A 409 -41.20 17.93 -14.08
CA LYS A 409 -40.92 19.26 -13.55
C LYS A 409 -39.71 19.95 -14.21
N PHE A 410 -38.63 19.20 -14.49
CA PHE A 410 -37.46 19.75 -15.17
C PHE A 410 -37.72 19.95 -16.68
N LEU A 411 -38.38 19.00 -17.33
CA LEU A 411 -38.64 19.04 -18.77
C LEU A 411 -39.72 20.06 -19.16
N ALA A 412 -40.57 20.49 -18.21
CA ALA A 412 -41.50 21.60 -18.39
C ALA A 412 -40.81 22.96 -18.61
N LYS A 413 -39.51 23.08 -18.27
CA LYS A 413 -38.74 24.34 -18.33
C LYS A 413 -37.62 24.34 -19.36
N ALA A 414 -37.10 23.17 -19.72
CA ALA A 414 -35.96 23.04 -20.61
C ALA A 414 -35.98 21.67 -21.31
N SER A 415 -35.42 21.59 -22.52
CA SER A 415 -35.30 20.30 -23.21
C SER A 415 -34.34 19.34 -22.47
N PRO A 416 -34.42 18.02 -22.69
CA PRO A 416 -33.46 17.09 -22.10
C PRO A 416 -32.00 17.46 -22.38
N ALA A 417 -31.70 17.91 -23.60
CA ALA A 417 -30.37 18.36 -23.99
C ALA A 417 -29.93 19.62 -23.23
N ASP A 418 -30.83 20.59 -23.04
CA ASP A 418 -30.54 21.79 -22.27
C ASP A 418 -30.30 21.50 -20.79
N VAL A 419 -31.07 20.57 -20.20
CA VAL A 419 -30.87 20.15 -18.80
C VAL A 419 -29.51 19.45 -18.64
N LEU A 420 -29.14 18.55 -19.57
CA LEU A 420 -27.82 17.90 -19.59
C LEU A 420 -26.67 18.91 -19.74
N ALA A 421 -26.83 19.91 -20.60
CA ALA A 421 -25.83 20.96 -20.78
C ALA A 421 -25.68 21.85 -19.54
N ARG A 422 -26.79 22.38 -19.01
CA ARG A 422 -26.81 23.31 -17.85
C ARG A 422 -26.39 22.64 -16.54
N SER A 423 -26.57 21.33 -16.42
CA SER A 423 -26.08 20.55 -15.28
C SER A 423 -24.57 20.28 -15.32
N GLY A 424 -23.88 20.66 -16.40
CA GLY A 424 -22.46 20.38 -16.61
C GLY A 424 -22.17 18.93 -17.01
N PHE A 425 -23.19 18.07 -17.06
CA PHE A 425 -23.01 16.64 -17.32
C PHE A 425 -22.66 16.36 -18.78
N GLN A 426 -23.18 17.13 -19.73
CA GLN A 426 -22.81 17.01 -21.14
C GLN A 426 -21.31 17.26 -21.34
N SER A 427 -20.77 18.35 -20.76
CA SER A 427 -19.34 18.67 -20.82
C SER A 427 -18.48 17.58 -20.17
N PHE A 428 -18.95 17.00 -19.06
CA PHE A 428 -18.29 15.87 -18.41
C PHE A 428 -18.30 14.62 -19.29
N LEU A 429 -19.44 14.27 -19.91
CA LEU A 429 -19.57 13.14 -20.82
C LEU A 429 -18.66 13.27 -22.05
N ASP A 430 -18.63 14.45 -22.66
CA ASP A 430 -17.76 14.73 -23.80
C ASP A 430 -16.28 14.64 -23.41
N TRP A 431 -15.89 15.19 -22.25
CA TRP A 431 -14.53 15.06 -21.75
C TRP A 431 -14.15 13.61 -21.41
N LEU A 432 -15.04 12.86 -20.76
CA LEU A 432 -14.82 11.46 -20.42
C LEU A 432 -14.59 10.62 -21.69
N SER A 433 -15.49 10.73 -22.67
CA SER A 433 -15.48 9.92 -23.89
C SER A 433 -14.45 10.35 -24.95
N ARG A 434 -14.15 11.65 -25.06
CA ARG A 434 -13.27 12.22 -26.11
C ARG A 434 -11.93 12.74 -25.60
N GLY A 435 -11.72 12.76 -24.28
CA GLY A 435 -10.46 13.19 -23.67
C GLY A 435 -9.84 12.09 -22.82
N MET A 436 -10.57 11.62 -21.81
CA MET A 436 -10.02 10.68 -20.81
C MET A 436 -9.82 9.26 -21.39
N VAL A 437 -10.82 8.74 -22.12
CA VAL A 437 -10.86 7.35 -22.60
C VAL A 437 -10.19 7.16 -23.99
N THR A 438 -9.85 8.23 -24.69
CA THR A 438 -9.42 8.18 -26.10
C THR A 438 -8.03 7.55 -26.32
N ASP A 439 -7.18 7.59 -25.30
CA ASP A 439 -5.81 7.03 -25.30
C ASP A 439 -5.69 5.94 -24.21
N SER A 440 -6.75 5.15 -24.03
CA SER A 440 -6.88 4.14 -22.97
C SER A 440 -5.66 3.21 -22.92
N ASP A 441 -5.21 2.67 -24.04
CA ASP A 441 -4.06 1.78 -24.11
C ASP A 441 -2.75 2.44 -23.63
N ALA A 442 -2.49 3.68 -24.06
CA ALA A 442 -1.31 4.42 -23.63
C ALA A 442 -1.37 4.76 -22.14
N ARG A 443 -2.55 5.09 -21.62
CA ARG A 443 -2.78 5.40 -20.20
C ARG A 443 -2.71 4.17 -19.30
N ILE A 444 -3.25 3.03 -19.74
CA ILE A 444 -3.13 1.73 -19.05
C ILE A 444 -1.65 1.38 -18.91
N ARG A 445 -0.89 1.41 -20.01
CA ARG A 445 0.56 1.16 -19.99
C ARG A 445 1.28 2.14 -19.07
N ALA A 446 1.09 3.44 -19.27
CA ALA A 446 1.75 4.47 -18.47
C ALA A 446 1.46 4.34 -16.97
N SER A 447 0.21 4.10 -16.59
CA SER A 447 -0.20 3.90 -15.19
C SER A 447 0.45 2.65 -14.60
N ASN A 448 0.37 1.52 -15.29
CA ASN A 448 0.92 0.27 -14.77
C ASN A 448 2.46 0.28 -14.70
N VAL A 449 3.13 0.83 -15.71
CA VAL A 449 4.59 1.09 -15.70
C VAL A 449 4.96 2.00 -14.54
N HIS A 450 4.19 3.07 -14.31
CA HIS A 450 4.42 3.98 -13.20
C HIS A 450 4.32 3.26 -11.86
N LYS A 451 3.32 2.36 -11.70
CA LYS A 451 3.10 1.58 -10.49
C LYS A 451 4.27 0.65 -10.17
N VAL A 452 4.73 -0.09 -11.17
CA VAL A 452 5.91 -0.98 -11.07
C VAL A 452 7.16 -0.17 -10.75
N ARG A 453 7.40 0.91 -11.49
CA ARG A 453 8.59 1.76 -11.33
C ARG A 453 8.67 2.32 -9.92
N SER A 454 7.57 2.82 -9.40
CA SER A 454 7.58 3.41 -8.07
C SER A 454 7.73 2.36 -6.98
N ALA A 455 7.20 1.14 -7.13
CA ALA A 455 7.51 0.04 -6.22
C ALA A 455 9.03 -0.27 -6.18
N VAL A 456 9.67 -0.35 -7.35
CA VAL A 456 11.13 -0.56 -7.47
C VAL A 456 11.92 0.62 -6.87
N ARG A 457 11.51 1.87 -7.11
CA ARG A 457 12.15 3.06 -6.51
C ARG A 457 12.06 3.09 -5.00
N THR A 458 10.91 2.72 -4.44
CA THR A 458 10.73 2.65 -2.99
C THR A 458 11.69 1.63 -2.39
N ALA A 459 11.80 0.43 -2.97
CA ALA A 459 12.76 -0.57 -2.54
C ALA A 459 14.22 -0.07 -2.64
N ALA A 460 14.59 0.53 -3.78
CA ALA A 460 15.93 1.10 -3.99
C ALA A 460 16.26 2.19 -2.97
N GLY A 461 15.29 3.05 -2.65
CA GLY A 461 15.38 4.13 -1.66
C GLY A 461 15.53 3.59 -0.24
N THR A 462 14.77 2.56 0.14
CA THR A 462 14.91 1.91 1.45
C THR A 462 16.30 1.30 1.62
N ILE A 463 16.84 0.62 0.59
CA ILE A 463 18.21 0.08 0.62
C ILE A 463 19.23 1.21 0.73
N ALA A 464 19.06 2.30 -0.02
CA ALA A 464 19.95 3.47 0.05
C ALA A 464 19.95 4.11 1.45
N LEU A 465 18.79 4.22 2.10
CA LEU A 465 18.68 4.75 3.46
C LEU A 465 19.42 3.87 4.47
N ILE A 466 19.22 2.54 4.43
CA ILE A 466 19.93 1.59 5.30
C ILE A 466 21.44 1.67 5.07
N GLN A 467 21.85 1.72 3.80
CA GLN A 467 23.25 1.84 3.41
C GLN A 467 23.87 3.14 3.96
N ARG A 468 23.24 4.29 3.71
CA ARG A 468 23.76 5.62 4.08
C ARG A 468 23.78 5.84 5.59
N ASP A 469 22.70 5.49 6.27
CA ASP A 469 22.48 5.91 7.66
C ASP A 469 23.04 4.91 8.67
N LYS A 470 23.36 3.67 8.26
CA LYS A 470 23.81 2.61 9.18
C LYS A 470 25.05 1.87 8.69
N VAL A 471 25.03 1.30 7.49
CA VAL A 471 26.12 0.41 7.04
C VAL A 471 27.39 1.18 6.67
N ALA A 472 27.26 2.32 5.99
CA ALA A 472 28.39 3.20 5.67
C ALA A 472 29.12 3.73 6.91
N PRO A 473 28.43 4.33 7.92
CA PRO A 473 29.13 4.79 9.12
C PRO A 473 29.72 3.64 9.92
N LEU A 474 29.03 2.50 10.06
CA LEU A 474 29.59 1.30 10.70
C LEU A 474 30.88 0.83 10.00
N ALA A 475 30.86 0.71 8.66
CA ALA A 475 32.05 0.29 7.91
C ALA A 475 33.24 1.26 8.10
N ALA A 476 32.97 2.57 8.10
CA ALA A 476 33.99 3.59 8.31
C ALA A 476 34.57 3.56 9.74
N ASP A 477 33.73 3.39 10.76
CA ASP A 477 34.16 3.32 12.16
C ASP A 477 34.99 2.07 12.43
N VAL A 478 34.55 0.90 11.92
CA VAL A 478 35.29 -0.38 12.04
C VAL A 478 36.66 -0.30 11.38
N GLN A 479 36.76 0.29 10.18
CA GLN A 479 38.04 0.49 9.48
C GLN A 479 38.97 1.43 10.25
N ARG A 480 38.44 2.53 10.79
CA ARG A 480 39.22 3.50 11.56
C ARG A 480 39.76 2.89 12.85
N ASP A 481 38.91 2.16 13.58
CA ASP A 481 39.29 1.52 14.84
C ASP A 481 40.33 0.40 14.58
N TRP A 482 40.21 -0.35 13.48
CA TRP A 482 41.21 -1.35 13.10
C TRP A 482 42.56 -0.74 12.74
N ALA A 483 42.59 0.36 11.98
CA ALA A 483 43.84 1.04 11.64
C ALA A 483 44.63 1.44 12.90
N HIS A 484 43.93 1.94 13.92
CA HIS A 484 44.54 2.26 15.20
C HIS A 484 45.06 1.03 15.96
N VAL A 485 44.28 -0.06 15.96
CA VAL A 485 44.67 -1.32 16.62
C VAL A 485 45.88 -1.94 15.95
N SER A 486 45.91 -1.98 14.61
CA SER A 486 47.05 -2.50 13.85
C SER A 486 48.34 -1.75 14.17
N GLU A 487 48.28 -0.42 14.29
CA GLU A 487 49.42 0.40 14.70
C GLU A 487 49.89 0.06 16.14
N GLN A 488 48.95 -0.12 17.08
CA GLN A 488 49.28 -0.51 18.45
C GLN A 488 49.96 -1.88 18.54
N LEU A 489 49.54 -2.84 17.70
CA LEU A 489 50.16 -4.17 17.63
C LEU A 489 51.59 -4.08 17.09
N GLU A 490 51.82 -3.30 16.03
CA GLU A 490 53.15 -3.08 15.47
C GLU A 490 54.10 -2.40 16.47
N LEU A 491 53.59 -1.42 17.24
CA LEU A 491 54.34 -0.77 18.31
C LEU A 491 54.70 -1.76 19.43
N ALA A 492 53.77 -2.62 19.85
CA ALA A 492 54.02 -3.63 20.86
C ALA A 492 55.11 -4.63 20.42
N VAL A 493 55.07 -5.09 19.17
CA VAL A 493 56.11 -5.97 18.60
C VAL A 493 57.46 -5.26 18.54
N SER A 494 57.48 -4.02 18.07
CA SER A 494 58.71 -3.23 17.92
C SER A 494 59.38 -2.89 19.26
N ALA A 495 58.60 -2.78 20.34
CA ALA A 495 59.10 -2.51 21.69
C ALA A 495 59.69 -3.75 22.39
N LEU A 496 59.22 -4.96 22.04
CA LEU A 496 59.61 -6.20 22.71
C LEU A 496 61.12 -6.52 22.54
N GLY A 497 61.64 -6.42 21.31
CA GLY A 497 63.05 -6.74 21.01
C GLY A 497 64.05 -5.93 21.85
N PRO A 498 63.97 -4.58 21.82
CA PRO A 498 64.80 -3.72 22.67
C PRO A 498 64.66 -3.99 24.17
N ALA A 499 63.44 -4.29 24.65
CA ALA A 499 63.21 -4.61 26.06
C ALA A 499 63.94 -5.89 26.48
N LEU A 500 63.84 -6.96 25.67
CA LEU A 500 64.52 -8.22 25.91
C LEU A 500 66.05 -8.05 25.87
N GLN A 501 66.57 -7.35 24.87
CA GLN A 501 67.99 -7.08 24.76
C GLN A 501 68.52 -6.31 25.97
N THR A 502 67.76 -5.32 26.45
CA THR A 502 68.16 -4.53 27.63
C THR A 502 68.30 -5.41 28.89
N HIS A 503 67.35 -6.32 29.13
CA HIS A 503 67.43 -7.24 30.28
C HIS A 503 68.52 -8.29 30.13
N ALA A 504 68.71 -8.79 28.92
CA ALA A 504 69.77 -9.71 28.56
C ALA A 504 71.17 -9.11 28.81
N ASP A 505 71.41 -7.90 28.29
CA ASP A 505 72.67 -7.17 28.47
C ASP A 505 72.94 -6.89 29.95
N ALA A 506 71.90 -6.51 30.72
CA ALA A 506 72.02 -6.31 32.16
C ALA A 506 72.42 -7.60 32.91
N ALA A 507 71.85 -8.75 32.51
CA ALA A 507 72.19 -10.04 33.09
C ALA A 507 73.62 -10.47 32.75
N ILE A 508 74.06 -10.28 31.50
CA ILE A 508 75.43 -10.58 31.04
C ILE A 508 76.45 -9.65 31.73
N ARG A 509 76.17 -8.36 31.89
CA ARG A 509 77.01 -7.42 32.66
C ARG A 509 77.12 -7.79 34.13
N THR A 510 76.03 -8.30 34.72
CA THR A 510 76.04 -8.81 36.10
C THR A 510 76.97 -10.03 36.20
N PHE A 511 76.87 -10.97 35.24
CA PHE A 511 77.78 -12.10 35.14
C PHE A 511 79.25 -11.63 35.02
N GLU A 512 79.55 -10.71 34.10
CA GLU A 512 80.88 -10.15 33.91
C GLU A 512 81.45 -9.56 35.22
N THR A 513 80.65 -8.76 35.91
CA THR A 513 81.02 -8.11 37.16
C THR A 513 81.29 -9.13 38.27
N ARG A 514 80.40 -10.11 38.45
CA ARG A 514 80.52 -11.14 39.49
C ARG A 514 81.71 -12.07 39.27
N VAL A 515 81.99 -12.45 38.02
CA VAL A 515 83.18 -13.25 37.70
C VAL A 515 84.46 -12.46 38.01
N ARG A 516 84.50 -11.17 37.64
CA ARG A 516 85.63 -10.27 37.97
C ARG A 516 85.84 -10.16 39.48
N GLU A 517 84.79 -9.92 40.25
CA GLU A 517 84.86 -9.84 41.72
C GLU A 517 85.48 -11.11 42.31
N GLN A 518 84.95 -12.29 41.95
CA GLN A 518 85.41 -13.58 42.50
C GLN A 518 86.85 -13.90 42.16
N ILE A 519 87.28 -13.66 40.90
CA ILE A 519 88.67 -13.94 40.52
C ILE A 519 89.63 -12.92 41.12
N TYR A 520 89.22 -11.66 41.27
CA TYR A 520 90.06 -10.62 41.88
C TYR A 520 90.27 -10.82 43.37
N GLU A 521 89.28 -11.33 44.10
CA GLU A 521 89.43 -11.75 45.50
C GLU A 521 90.47 -12.87 45.63
N ARG A 522 90.36 -13.92 44.80
CA ARG A 522 91.35 -15.01 44.77
C ARG A 522 92.76 -14.54 44.41
N ILE A 523 92.88 -13.62 43.45
CA ILE A 523 94.17 -13.00 43.09
C ILE A 523 94.72 -12.15 44.24
N LYS A 524 93.87 -11.40 44.94
CA LYS A 524 94.27 -10.58 46.09
C LYS A 524 94.86 -11.43 47.22
N ASP A 525 94.25 -12.59 47.49
CA ASP A 525 94.64 -13.57 48.50
C ASP A 525 95.92 -14.36 48.16
N GLY A 526 96.49 -14.17 46.96
CA GLY A 526 97.79 -14.74 46.59
C GLY A 526 97.73 -16.14 45.96
N ILE A 527 96.73 -16.39 45.10
CA ILE A 527 96.62 -17.64 44.34
C ILE A 527 97.82 -17.91 43.42
N ASP A 528 98.19 -19.19 43.30
CA ASP A 528 99.26 -19.58 42.39
C ASP A 528 98.82 -19.62 40.92
N ASN A 529 99.78 -19.51 40.01
CA ASN A 529 99.53 -19.34 38.58
C ASN A 529 98.78 -20.52 37.96
N ASP A 530 99.11 -21.74 38.39
CA ASP A 530 98.46 -22.95 37.89
C ASP A 530 97.01 -23.04 38.35
N ASP A 531 96.70 -22.44 39.52
CA ASP A 531 95.36 -22.45 40.13
C ASP A 531 94.45 -21.30 39.65
N VAL A 532 94.98 -20.20 39.08
CA VAL A 532 94.17 -19.07 38.54
C VAL A 532 93.20 -19.56 37.48
N LYS A 533 93.65 -20.49 36.63
CA LYS A 533 92.83 -21.09 35.57
C LYS A 533 91.62 -21.81 36.16
N ASP A 534 91.85 -22.63 37.18
CA ASP A 534 90.81 -23.44 37.79
C ASP A 534 89.86 -22.56 38.61
N ALA A 535 90.37 -21.53 39.27
CA ALA A 535 89.57 -20.53 39.96
C ALA A 535 88.71 -19.70 39.00
N LEU A 536 89.25 -19.24 37.87
CA LEU A 536 88.49 -18.50 36.85
C LEU A 536 87.44 -19.40 36.18
N SER A 537 87.80 -20.65 35.88
CA SER A 537 86.87 -21.65 35.32
C SER A 537 85.75 -21.98 36.31
N ALA A 538 86.05 -22.10 37.61
CA ALA A 538 85.06 -22.32 38.65
C ALA A 538 84.15 -21.11 38.85
N ALA A 539 84.69 -19.88 38.84
CA ALA A 539 83.91 -18.64 38.91
C ALA A 539 82.98 -18.49 37.70
N MET A 540 83.49 -18.73 36.49
CA MET A 540 82.70 -18.73 35.25
C MET A 540 81.56 -19.74 35.30
N ARG A 541 81.83 -21.00 35.67
CA ARG A 541 80.80 -22.05 35.78
C ARG A 541 79.75 -21.75 36.85
N ARG A 542 80.18 -21.15 37.97
CA ARG A 542 79.27 -20.78 39.07
C ARG A 542 78.32 -19.66 38.65
N GLU A 543 78.85 -18.59 38.06
CA GLU A 543 78.02 -17.47 37.62
C GLU A 543 77.22 -17.83 36.35
N GLN A 544 77.71 -18.76 35.52
CA GLN A 544 76.96 -19.34 34.41
C GLN A 544 75.66 -20.00 34.91
N ALA A 545 75.75 -20.86 35.92
CA ALA A 545 74.56 -21.53 36.47
C ALA A 545 73.52 -20.52 37.01
N LYS A 546 73.99 -19.40 37.59
CA LYS A 546 73.12 -18.32 38.04
C LYS A 546 72.47 -17.58 36.87
N LEU A 547 73.25 -17.23 35.84
CA LEU A 547 72.74 -16.62 34.62
C LEU A 547 71.69 -17.52 33.93
N GLU A 548 71.98 -18.82 33.82
CA GLU A 548 71.09 -19.83 33.25
C GLU A 548 69.77 -19.94 34.02
N SER A 549 69.78 -19.70 35.33
CA SER A 549 68.56 -19.69 36.15
C SER A 549 67.78 -18.37 36.09
N ALA A 550 68.47 -17.23 36.03
CA ALA A 550 67.85 -15.91 36.16
C ALA A 550 67.26 -15.40 34.84
N LEU A 551 67.96 -15.69 33.74
CA LEU A 551 67.63 -15.15 32.43
C LEU A 551 66.28 -15.64 31.87
N PRO A 552 65.91 -16.94 31.94
CA PRO A 552 64.59 -17.40 31.52
C PRO A 552 63.46 -16.67 32.24
N THR A 553 63.59 -16.47 33.56
CA THR A 553 62.61 -15.74 34.38
C THR A 553 62.43 -14.28 33.90
N LEU A 554 63.51 -13.60 33.51
CA LEU A 554 63.45 -12.23 32.99
C LEU A 554 62.76 -12.17 31.62
N MET A 555 63.08 -13.11 30.74
CA MET A 555 62.48 -13.19 29.39
C MET A 555 61.00 -13.57 29.46
N GLU A 556 60.62 -14.55 30.31
CA GLU A 556 59.23 -14.93 30.57
C GLU A 556 58.40 -13.74 31.03
N ARG A 557 58.96 -12.90 31.90
CA ARG A 557 58.26 -11.74 32.46
C ARG A 557 57.95 -10.68 31.41
N GLU A 558 58.87 -10.40 30.50
CA GLU A 558 58.63 -9.47 29.39
C GLU A 558 57.68 -10.09 28.36
N LEU A 559 57.82 -11.38 28.04
CA LEU A 559 56.91 -12.07 27.13
C LEU A 559 55.47 -12.09 27.68
N ALA A 560 55.30 -12.32 28.98
CA ALA A 560 53.99 -12.28 29.64
C ALA A 560 53.39 -10.86 29.72
N ARG A 561 54.20 -9.79 29.68
CA ARG A 561 53.69 -8.42 29.52
C ARG A 561 53.22 -8.20 28.09
N PHE A 562 54.07 -8.51 27.12
CA PHE A 562 53.72 -8.41 25.70
C PHE A 562 52.43 -9.18 25.34
N GLN A 563 52.30 -10.42 25.81
CA GLN A 563 51.10 -11.24 25.59
C GLN A 563 49.84 -10.57 26.16
N ARG A 564 49.93 -9.93 27.32
CA ARG A 564 48.81 -9.18 27.91
C ARG A 564 48.50 -7.93 27.10
N ASP A 565 49.49 -7.15 26.70
CA ASP A 565 49.28 -5.93 25.93
C ASP A 565 48.60 -6.22 24.58
N VAL A 566 49.01 -7.30 23.90
CA VAL A 566 48.37 -7.76 22.65
C VAL A 566 46.94 -8.25 22.92
N SER A 567 46.74 -9.06 23.97
CA SER A 567 45.40 -9.59 24.32
C SER A 567 44.43 -8.45 24.65
N ASP A 568 44.82 -7.54 25.54
CA ASP A 568 44.00 -6.39 25.96
C ASP A 568 43.67 -5.46 24.79
N THR A 569 44.58 -5.34 23.82
CA THR A 569 44.34 -4.52 22.62
C THR A 569 43.29 -5.16 21.71
N LEU A 570 43.39 -6.46 21.45
CA LEU A 570 42.43 -7.20 20.63
C LEU A 570 41.06 -7.35 21.31
N GLU A 571 41.02 -7.58 22.62
CA GLU A 571 39.76 -7.65 23.39
C GLU A 571 39.03 -6.30 23.41
N ARG A 572 39.76 -5.20 23.58
CA ARG A 572 39.16 -3.85 23.50
C ARG A 572 38.58 -3.57 22.11
N PHE A 573 39.28 -3.98 21.05
CA PHE A 573 38.75 -3.89 19.70
C PHE A 573 37.47 -4.71 19.55
N GLN A 574 37.46 -5.97 20.00
CA GLN A 574 36.25 -6.81 19.91
C GLN A 574 35.05 -6.18 20.63
N ARG A 575 35.24 -5.69 21.87
CA ARG A 575 34.16 -5.03 22.62
C ARG A 575 33.64 -3.78 21.90
N ARG A 576 34.56 -2.99 21.35
CA ARG A 576 34.20 -1.79 20.56
C ARG A 576 33.36 -2.14 19.34
N ILE A 577 33.69 -3.24 18.67
CA ILE A 577 32.93 -3.74 17.53
C ILE A 577 31.51 -4.19 17.94
N GLU A 578 31.37 -4.87 19.07
CA GLU A 578 30.07 -5.24 19.65
C GLU A 578 29.23 -3.98 19.99
N GLU A 579 29.83 -2.97 20.62
CA GLU A 579 29.17 -1.70 20.93
C GLU A 579 28.69 -0.95 19.67
N LEU A 580 29.53 -0.91 18.62
CA LEU A 580 29.15 -0.33 17.33
C LEU A 580 28.00 -1.10 16.70
N GLN A 581 28.04 -2.43 16.70
CA GLN A 581 26.91 -3.24 16.23
C GLN A 581 25.63 -2.89 16.97
N ASP A 582 25.65 -2.82 18.30
CA ASP A 582 24.50 -2.48 19.14
C ASP A 582 23.95 -1.09 18.83
N ALA A 583 24.81 -0.10 18.62
CA ALA A 583 24.42 1.25 18.25
C ALA A 583 23.70 1.32 16.89
N TYR A 584 24.02 0.39 15.97
CA TYR A 584 23.44 0.31 14.64
C TYR A 584 22.39 -0.82 14.48
N ARG A 585 22.05 -1.56 15.55
CA ARG A 585 21.16 -2.76 15.52
C ARG A 585 19.73 -2.47 15.13
N SER A 586 19.14 -1.36 15.56
CA SER A 586 17.74 -1.05 15.25
C SER A 586 17.62 0.04 14.18
N ILE A 587 16.75 -0.21 13.22
CA ILE A 587 16.34 0.76 12.22
C ILE A 587 14.84 0.89 12.28
N ASP A 588 14.35 2.12 12.45
CA ASP A 588 12.96 2.42 12.20
C ASP A 588 12.83 2.85 10.74
N THR A 589 12.16 2.04 9.93
CA THR A 589 11.95 2.34 8.51
C THR A 589 10.48 2.64 8.24
N PRO A 590 10.15 3.70 7.47
CA PRO A 590 8.75 4.02 7.15
C PRO A 590 8.00 2.88 6.44
N THR A 591 8.72 1.99 5.74
CA THR A 591 8.12 0.94 4.89
C THR A 591 8.07 -0.45 5.53
N LEU A 592 8.99 -0.79 6.44
CA LEU A 592 9.07 -2.12 7.06
C LEU A 592 8.85 -2.09 8.59
N GLY A 593 8.67 -0.90 9.19
CA GLY A 593 8.64 -0.73 10.63
C GLY A 593 10.03 -0.93 11.25
N SER A 594 10.06 -1.41 12.50
CA SER A 594 11.29 -1.71 13.22
C SER A 594 11.98 -2.95 12.65
N PHE A 595 13.17 -2.77 12.11
CA PHE A 595 14.02 -3.83 11.55
C PHE A 595 15.29 -4.00 12.40
N GLU A 596 15.67 -5.25 12.68
CA GLU A 596 16.88 -5.60 13.44
C GLU A 596 18.03 -6.03 12.51
N LEU A 597 19.09 -5.23 12.49
CA LEU A 597 20.38 -5.50 11.87
C LEU A 597 21.15 -6.52 12.71
N ASN A 598 21.11 -7.80 12.34
CA ASN A 598 21.89 -8.86 13.01
C ASN A 598 23.23 -9.10 12.31
N MET A 599 24.13 -8.11 12.36
CA MET A 599 25.50 -8.29 11.91
C MET A 599 26.30 -8.91 13.05
N LYS A 600 26.91 -10.08 12.81
CA LYS A 600 27.85 -10.72 13.73
C LYS A 600 29.23 -10.73 13.07
N PHE A 601 30.21 -10.15 13.75
CA PHE A 601 31.60 -10.17 13.31
C PHE A 601 32.29 -11.23 14.16
N ASP A 602 32.38 -12.43 13.60
CA ASP A 602 33.18 -13.49 14.20
C ASP A 602 34.64 -13.20 13.84
N SER A 603 35.47 -12.83 14.83
CA SER A 603 36.91 -12.74 14.60
C SER A 603 37.48 -14.09 14.18
N GLY A 604 36.78 -15.21 14.50
CA GLY A 604 37.02 -16.56 13.99
C GLY A 604 38.42 -17.11 14.25
N VAL A 605 39.24 -16.35 14.97
CA VAL A 605 40.60 -16.66 15.36
C VAL A 605 40.60 -16.54 16.86
N ASN A 606 40.86 -17.69 17.51
CA ASN A 606 41.11 -17.73 18.93
C ASN A 606 42.48 -17.10 19.18
N TYR A 607 42.54 -15.77 19.13
CA TYR A 607 43.75 -14.99 19.32
C TYR A 607 44.35 -15.28 20.70
N ILE A 608 43.53 -15.60 21.71
CA ILE A 608 43.98 -16.09 23.02
C ILE A 608 44.85 -17.35 22.86
N SER A 609 44.41 -18.33 22.06
CA SER A 609 45.19 -19.56 21.81
C SER A 609 46.47 -19.31 21.00
N LEU A 610 46.44 -18.40 20.03
CA LEU A 610 47.62 -18.04 19.21
C LEU A 610 48.63 -17.21 19.99
N ILE A 611 48.16 -16.31 20.85
CA ILE A 611 48.99 -15.54 21.78
C ILE A 611 49.60 -16.47 22.83
N ALA A 612 48.83 -17.44 23.36
CA ALA A 612 49.34 -18.44 24.29
C ALA A 612 50.43 -19.32 23.65
N ALA A 613 50.30 -19.66 22.36
CA ALA A 613 51.30 -20.43 21.62
C ALA A 613 52.66 -19.72 21.50
N LEU A 614 52.71 -18.38 21.64
CA LEU A 614 53.97 -17.63 21.69
C LEU A 614 54.84 -18.03 22.88
N ALA A 615 54.26 -18.36 24.04
CA ALA A 615 55.03 -18.71 25.24
C ALA A 615 55.83 -20.01 25.05
N GLY A 616 55.20 -21.07 24.51
CA GLY A 616 55.85 -22.38 24.41
C GLY A 616 56.99 -22.44 23.39
N GLY A 617 56.85 -21.77 22.24
CA GLY A 617 57.83 -21.80 21.17
C GLY A 617 59.08 -20.96 21.44
N LEU A 618 58.92 -19.79 22.05
CA LEU A 618 60.02 -18.82 22.25
C LEU A 618 60.96 -19.23 23.39
N MET A 619 60.45 -19.93 24.40
CA MET A 619 61.26 -20.45 25.52
C MET A 619 62.35 -21.44 25.06
N MET A 620 62.10 -22.17 23.97
CA MET A 620 63.09 -23.08 23.38
C MET A 620 64.21 -22.32 22.64
N ILE A 621 63.91 -21.14 22.10
CA ILE A 621 64.86 -20.31 21.36
C ILE A 621 65.82 -19.57 22.32
N TRP A 622 65.34 -19.15 23.49
CA TRP A 622 66.13 -18.41 24.49
C TRP A 622 66.83 -19.26 25.54
N ASN A 623 66.68 -20.59 25.52
CA ASN A 623 67.26 -21.45 26.54
C ASN A 623 68.80 -21.23 26.68
N PRO A 624 69.26 -20.68 27.81
CA PRO A 624 70.67 -20.30 27.99
C PRO A 624 71.61 -21.51 28.08
N ALA A 625 71.12 -22.69 28.47
CA ALA A 625 71.93 -23.89 28.61
C ALA A 625 72.67 -24.28 27.32
N GLY A 626 72.10 -23.96 26.15
CA GLY A 626 72.69 -24.26 24.85
C GLY A 626 73.81 -23.30 24.44
N TRP A 627 73.53 -22.00 24.41
CA TRP A 627 74.47 -21.01 23.86
C TRP A 627 75.45 -20.44 24.88
N VAL A 628 75.07 -20.32 26.17
CA VAL A 628 75.97 -19.87 27.24
C VAL A 628 77.09 -20.90 27.47
N SER A 629 76.73 -22.19 27.47
CA SER A 629 77.70 -23.30 27.57
C SER A 629 78.70 -23.33 26.42
N LEU A 630 78.25 -23.04 25.19
CA LEU A 630 79.13 -22.94 24.02
C LEU A 630 80.03 -21.70 24.08
N ALA A 631 79.52 -20.57 24.58
CA ALA A 631 80.29 -19.34 24.75
C ALA A 631 81.44 -19.51 25.76
N ILE A 632 81.21 -20.24 26.86
CA ILE A 632 82.23 -20.52 27.89
C ILE A 632 83.16 -21.68 27.46
N GLY A 633 82.60 -22.78 26.95
CA GLY A 633 83.37 -23.98 26.58
C GLY A 633 84.23 -23.83 25.33
N GLY A 634 83.85 -22.94 24.40
CA GLY A 634 84.59 -22.65 23.18
C GLY A 634 85.78 -21.69 23.33
N VAL A 635 86.03 -21.15 24.54
CA VAL A 635 87.19 -20.30 24.82
C VAL A 635 88.25 -21.14 25.53
N THR A 636 89.36 -21.45 24.86
CA THR A 636 90.54 -22.06 25.50
C THR A 636 91.13 -21.07 26.52
N LEU A 637 90.69 -21.17 27.77
CA LEU A 637 91.10 -20.37 28.94
C LEU A 637 92.63 -20.41 29.25
N VAL A 638 93.43 -21.16 28.48
CA VAL A 638 94.71 -21.73 28.94
C VAL A 638 95.97 -21.10 28.33
N VAL A 639 95.87 -20.24 27.30
CA VAL A 639 97.10 -19.80 26.59
C VAL A 639 97.80 -18.57 27.20
N SER A 640 97.10 -17.67 27.92
CA SER A 640 97.70 -16.42 28.41
C SER A 640 98.16 -16.40 29.88
N ILE A 641 97.65 -17.29 30.74
CA ILE A 641 98.04 -17.32 32.16
C ILE A 641 99.44 -17.95 32.34
N ALA A 642 99.74 -19.01 31.59
CA ALA A 642 101.00 -19.75 31.72
C ALA A 642 102.24 -19.00 31.17
N LYS A 643 102.08 -18.09 30.20
CA LYS A 643 103.21 -17.39 29.56
C LYS A 643 103.70 -16.14 30.31
N ALA A 644 102.98 -15.67 31.33
CA ALA A 644 103.23 -14.35 31.93
C ALA A 644 104.12 -14.36 33.18
N VAL A 645 104.55 -15.52 33.69
CA VAL A 645 105.33 -15.58 34.93
C VAL A 645 106.61 -16.38 34.74
N TRP A 646 107.62 -15.70 34.19
CA TRP A 646 109.02 -16.07 34.39
C TRP A 646 109.73 -14.96 35.15
N GLY A 647 110.19 -15.29 36.37
CA GLY A 647 111.30 -14.65 37.07
C GLY A 647 111.05 -13.32 37.80
N PHE A 648 111.26 -13.37 39.13
CA PHE A 648 111.65 -12.30 40.07
C PHE A 648 110.59 -11.52 40.88
N PHE A 649 111.05 -11.16 42.09
CA PHE A 649 110.37 -10.73 43.32
C PHE A 649 109.52 -9.44 43.19
N ASP A 650 108.19 -9.57 43.01
CA ASP A 650 107.16 -8.64 43.51
C ASP A 650 105.76 -9.31 43.47
N SER A 651 105.06 -9.33 44.62
CA SER A 651 103.72 -9.94 44.71
C SER A 651 102.66 -9.13 43.96
N ASP A 652 102.82 -7.81 43.86
CA ASP A 652 101.81 -6.91 43.29
C ASP A 652 101.84 -6.91 41.75
N TYR A 653 103.04 -7.06 41.15
CA TYR A 653 103.18 -7.22 39.70
C TYR A 653 102.56 -8.54 39.22
N LYS A 654 102.78 -9.65 39.94
CA LYS A 654 102.15 -10.96 39.66
C LYS A 654 100.62 -10.85 39.66
N LYS A 655 100.05 -10.20 40.68
CA LYS A 655 98.59 -9.97 40.80
C LYS A 655 98.05 -9.11 39.65
N SER A 656 98.78 -8.08 39.23
CA SER A 656 98.38 -7.20 38.11
C SER A 656 98.29 -7.96 36.77
N GLN A 657 99.29 -8.79 36.45
CA GLN A 657 99.29 -9.59 35.22
C GLN A 657 98.18 -10.66 35.22
N GLN A 658 97.93 -11.31 36.35
CA GLN A 658 96.82 -12.25 36.50
C GLN A 658 95.45 -11.56 36.28
N ARG A 659 95.26 -10.33 36.77
CA ARG A 659 94.03 -9.54 36.52
C ARG A 659 93.86 -9.18 35.05
N LYS A 660 94.94 -8.79 34.37
CA LYS A 660 94.91 -8.46 32.93
C LYS A 660 94.51 -9.68 32.09
N ALA A 661 95.14 -10.83 32.33
CA ALA A 661 94.80 -12.08 31.65
C ALA A 661 93.37 -12.55 31.95
N ALA A 662 92.90 -12.41 33.20
CA ALA A 662 91.52 -12.71 33.56
C ALA A 662 90.53 -11.79 32.80
N ASN A 663 90.80 -10.49 32.72
CA ASN A 663 89.95 -9.52 32.00
C ASN A 663 89.83 -9.81 30.50
N GLU A 664 90.93 -10.12 29.83
CA GLU A 664 90.93 -10.45 28.40
C GLU A 664 90.15 -11.75 28.12
N ASN A 665 90.21 -12.72 29.03
CA ASN A 665 89.42 -13.96 28.94
C ASN A 665 87.93 -13.69 29.22
N ILE A 666 87.62 -12.91 30.27
CA ILE A 666 86.25 -12.53 30.62
C ILE A 666 85.60 -11.74 29.48
N GLY A 667 86.28 -10.74 28.91
CA GLY A 667 85.74 -9.94 27.81
C GLY A 667 85.45 -10.74 26.55
N ARG A 668 86.27 -11.75 26.22
CA ARG A 668 86.00 -12.65 25.07
C ARG A 668 84.80 -13.56 25.29
N VAL A 669 84.63 -14.07 26.51
CA VAL A 669 83.48 -14.88 26.89
C VAL A 669 82.20 -14.03 26.85
N VAL A 670 82.26 -12.83 27.45
CA VAL A 670 81.14 -11.87 27.48
C VAL A 670 80.72 -11.45 26.08
N GLY A 671 81.66 -11.07 25.20
CA GLY A 671 81.32 -10.70 23.82
C GLY A 671 80.63 -11.82 23.04
N ARG A 672 81.06 -13.09 23.22
CA ARG A 672 80.37 -14.24 22.61
C ARG A 672 78.98 -14.49 23.22
N MET A 673 78.81 -14.23 24.51
CA MET A 673 77.50 -14.30 25.15
C MET A 673 76.56 -13.23 24.60
N GLU A 674 77.04 -11.99 24.43
CA GLU A 674 76.27 -10.88 23.84
C GLU A 674 75.86 -11.21 22.39
N ASP A 675 76.79 -11.70 21.55
CA ASP A 675 76.49 -12.09 20.16
C ASP A 675 75.47 -13.23 20.06
N ALA A 676 75.66 -14.28 20.87
CA ALA A 676 74.77 -15.44 20.87
C ALA A 676 73.38 -15.11 21.41
N MET A 677 73.32 -14.23 22.42
CA MET A 677 72.08 -13.72 22.97
C MET A 677 71.33 -12.86 21.95
N LYS A 678 72.01 -11.90 21.31
CA LYS A 678 71.43 -11.07 20.26
C LYS A 678 70.84 -11.92 19.13
N SER A 679 71.59 -12.93 18.65
CA SER A 679 71.08 -13.85 17.62
C SER A 679 69.84 -14.63 18.06
N SER A 680 69.73 -14.98 19.35
CA SER A 680 68.58 -15.69 19.91
C SER A 680 67.37 -14.77 20.07
N CYS A 681 67.57 -13.52 20.51
CA CYS A 681 66.57 -12.45 20.52
C CYS A 681 66.02 -12.15 19.13
N ASP A 682 66.88 -12.02 18.12
CA ASP A 682 66.47 -11.72 16.74
C ASP A 682 65.57 -12.83 16.16
N LYS A 683 65.94 -14.12 16.36
CA LYS A 683 65.13 -15.27 15.92
C LYS A 683 63.78 -15.36 16.62
N ALA A 684 63.76 -15.08 17.92
CA ALA A 684 62.53 -15.05 18.68
C ALA A 684 61.61 -13.91 18.23
N MET A 685 62.17 -12.73 17.96
CA MET A 685 61.42 -11.58 17.43
C MET A 685 60.85 -11.84 16.03
N GLU A 686 61.58 -12.54 15.15
CA GLU A 686 61.07 -12.96 13.84
C GLU A 686 59.84 -13.87 13.97
N SER A 687 59.89 -14.83 14.91
CA SER A 687 58.74 -15.70 15.20
C SER A 687 57.56 -14.96 15.82
N VAL A 688 57.81 -13.97 16.70
CA VAL A 688 56.76 -13.13 17.28
C VAL A 688 56.08 -12.30 16.19
N LYS A 689 56.88 -11.61 15.37
CA LYS A 689 56.40 -10.77 14.29
C LYS A 689 55.51 -11.55 13.33
N THR A 690 55.99 -12.70 12.84
CA THR A 690 55.23 -13.56 11.91
C THR A 690 53.85 -13.91 12.45
N ARG A 691 53.76 -14.29 13.74
CA ARG A 691 52.50 -14.70 14.36
C ARG A 691 51.56 -13.52 14.61
N ILE A 692 52.08 -12.34 14.95
CA ILE A 692 51.27 -11.14 15.09
C ILE A 692 50.76 -10.67 13.72
N ASP A 693 51.59 -10.72 12.69
CA ASP A 693 51.20 -10.39 11.31
C ASP A 693 50.09 -11.33 10.81
N GLU A 694 50.16 -12.64 11.14
CA GLU A 694 49.09 -13.61 10.86
C GLU A 694 47.77 -13.24 11.56
N ILE A 695 47.82 -12.86 12.84
CA ILE A 695 46.64 -12.43 13.60
C ILE A 695 46.06 -11.14 12.98
N ALA A 696 46.91 -10.17 12.67
CA ALA A 696 46.50 -8.89 12.10
C ALA A 696 45.84 -9.07 10.72
N ALA A 697 46.44 -9.88 9.85
CA ALA A 697 45.90 -10.19 8.54
C ALA A 697 44.52 -10.88 8.60
N GLU A 698 44.25 -11.69 9.63
CA GLU A 698 42.91 -12.26 9.80
C GLU A 698 41.88 -11.20 10.20
N VAL A 699 42.20 -10.36 11.18
CA VAL A 699 41.26 -9.34 11.65
C VAL A 699 41.00 -8.30 10.55
N GLU A 700 42.02 -7.91 9.80
CA GLU A 700 41.89 -7.03 8.64
C GLU A 700 40.95 -7.61 7.56
N ARG A 701 40.99 -8.92 7.32
CA ARG A 701 40.03 -9.57 6.41
C ARG A 701 38.59 -9.45 6.90
N SER A 702 38.34 -9.61 8.19
CA SER A 702 37.00 -9.41 8.78
C SER A 702 36.53 -7.94 8.70
N VAL A 703 37.45 -6.98 8.89
CA VAL A 703 37.17 -5.54 8.73
C VAL A 703 36.80 -5.21 7.28
N ASN A 704 37.52 -5.78 6.31
CA ASN A 704 37.25 -5.57 4.89
C ASN A 704 35.91 -6.18 4.43
N GLN A 705 35.41 -7.21 5.11
CA GLN A 705 34.07 -7.74 4.82
C GLN A 705 32.96 -6.72 5.09
N VAL A 706 33.08 -5.88 6.12
CA VAL A 706 32.08 -4.82 6.42
C VAL A 706 32.03 -3.79 5.30
N ALA A 707 33.19 -3.42 4.77
CA ALA A 707 33.29 -2.53 3.61
C ALA A 707 32.72 -3.18 2.34
N GLN A 708 32.91 -4.49 2.17
CA GLN A 708 32.32 -5.23 1.06
C GLN A 708 30.78 -5.24 1.12
N ILE A 709 30.18 -5.42 2.30
CA ILE A 709 28.73 -5.30 2.52
C ILE A 709 28.24 -3.91 2.07
N ASN A 710 28.91 -2.85 2.52
CA ASN A 710 28.58 -1.47 2.13
C ASN A 710 28.60 -1.29 0.60
N SER A 711 29.68 -1.71 -0.06
CA SER A 711 29.82 -1.62 -1.53
C SER A 711 28.77 -2.42 -2.29
N THR A 712 28.32 -3.53 -1.69
CA THR A 712 27.31 -4.41 -2.28
C THR A 712 25.93 -3.77 -2.21
N LEU A 713 25.56 -3.16 -1.08
CA LEU A 713 24.30 -2.41 -0.96
C LEU A 713 24.24 -1.20 -1.90
N ILE A 714 25.35 -0.48 -2.09
CA ILE A 714 25.44 0.61 -3.08
C ILE A 714 25.09 0.08 -4.48
N ARG A 715 25.67 -1.06 -4.87
CA ARG A 715 25.45 -1.67 -6.19
C ARG A 715 24.01 -2.14 -6.36
N VAL A 716 23.43 -2.80 -5.36
CA VAL A 716 22.03 -3.26 -5.39
C VAL A 716 21.09 -2.07 -5.52
N SER A 717 21.28 -1.02 -4.72
CA SER A 717 20.46 0.20 -4.81
C SER A 717 20.58 0.87 -6.19
N ALA A 718 21.80 0.98 -6.73
CA ALA A 718 22.04 1.56 -8.05
C ALA A 718 21.41 0.73 -9.17
N ASN A 719 21.52 -0.60 -9.12
CA ASN A 719 20.93 -1.50 -10.11
C ASN A 719 19.39 -1.41 -10.10
N LEU A 720 18.76 -1.37 -8.92
CA LEU A 720 17.31 -1.17 -8.81
C LEU A 720 16.87 0.20 -9.32
N ALA A 721 17.64 1.25 -9.01
CA ALA A 721 17.37 2.60 -9.53
C ALA A 721 17.48 2.65 -11.06
N GLN A 722 18.48 1.97 -11.64
CA GLN A 722 18.65 1.84 -13.08
C GLN A 722 17.50 1.04 -13.70
N LEU A 723 17.11 -0.09 -13.11
CA LEU A 723 15.97 -0.89 -13.56
C LEU A 723 14.69 -0.06 -13.62
N SER A 724 14.42 0.75 -12.59
CA SER A 724 13.30 1.71 -12.60
C SER A 724 13.35 2.69 -13.79
N THR A 725 14.53 3.14 -14.17
CA THR A 725 14.71 4.05 -15.32
C THR A 725 14.50 3.30 -16.64
N THR A 726 15.10 2.11 -16.82
CA THR A 726 14.97 1.30 -18.04
C THR A 726 13.55 0.82 -18.28
N ILE A 727 12.77 0.52 -17.23
CA ILE A 727 11.32 0.26 -17.31
C ILE A 727 10.58 1.44 -17.99
N SER A 728 11.05 2.68 -17.81
CA SER A 728 10.45 3.85 -18.44
C SER A 728 10.81 3.99 -19.92
N GLU A 729 11.98 3.52 -20.35
CA GLU A 729 12.49 3.66 -21.71
C GLU A 729 12.00 2.55 -22.65
N THR A 730 11.83 1.33 -22.12
CA THR A 730 11.48 0.14 -22.92
C THR A 730 10.01 0.11 -23.35
N GLU A 731 9.13 0.84 -22.66
CA GLU A 731 7.70 1.00 -23.03
C GLU A 731 7.33 2.39 -23.56
N ALA A 732 8.30 3.33 -23.61
CA ALA A 732 8.13 4.61 -24.30
C ALA A 732 8.33 4.49 -25.83
N VAL A 733 8.76 3.32 -26.30
CA VAL A 733 8.88 2.88 -27.71
C VAL A 733 7.73 1.94 -28.01
#